data_AF-A0AAP9IWU6-F1
#
_entry.id   AF-A0AAP9IWU6-F1
#
_cell.length_a   1.000
_cell.length_b   1.000
_cell.length_c   1.000
_cell.angle_alpha   90.00
_cell.angle_beta   90.00
_cell.angle_gamma   90.00
#
_symmetry.space_group_name_H-M   'P 1'
#
loop_
_entity.id
_entity.type
_entity.pdbx_description
1 polymer ?
#
loop_
_entity_poly.entity_id
_entity_poly.type
_entity_poly.pdbx_seq_one_letter_code
_entity_poly.pdbx_strand_id
1 'polypeptide(L)'
;MKNKILFGIMVLVVGVFMAGCSDDDYAISTQPLLADNSVVTGSADVTATSAILHGTVSGLGGQASSAYTTGFNYGEGADALTEKVVATGGEDFSATVAGSVNQTIYYQAYVTLQGKVTYIGEVKSLVLTNARATTGDATHVEANRITLAGSLADFPANAESGIMVSGVAGTENVRAGVRVATVPKDSYTVDVEGLMPGTTYYYVAYLDLGAGLVYGDVKSFTTASQTFSLDDDLVDLGLSTKWAKYNVGASTESEIGGLFGFGDMTGFNTSLDPAQYASADVYRTARDVANKAFEGKVTMPTIAEFEELFTLCSKEWTEVDGVSGYKLTGPNGNSIFLPAAGSRSQAVTEGAGMEGYYLSGSINSSDSRFAMSYHFNAGADRRTTTPVYQALAVRPVSTAKNVRFDKTLLYGKWYIDNGQDGKQHVFEGPFTQWGDTDSWATVSNGQPNIEQQIHWEMGTDNGWIGYTYGQDYGYMEFLEDGTVNIHRLTGEGVSTDETGRYTINEADKVIDIDINVLCADTWVAGKSGKLNILTLTSDGLQIALPNGDGYAYSVNYYSQRKAEADAMIPVTLLCAGNGEPGTWGTVVGQIDPAKLDGQHTFTYEGACSDAMVFTLDFQGLVSRYPNVFVRIDEMKCDGNAIKFNANNFFYGDIENNGNYRIELFNVWGKGAAEGKVLNSAFSDSQNVSSEPTFSFGGSLEITCTIITDADVAKAYTPKLVSINPTWGGDWNNNQGAMFNVKYENFQYSVENPIFDIKYESTDHAAGAIMTFVQVDDIFQYFPKMHAELDNLYLDGTKVTGYDATKVIDTNDGNSYRLELWNCYGKTKDTGCAFGTPEGDVIKELGFRNIMEVEFTIHSLFAVPQW
;
A
#
# COMPACT_ATOMS: atom_id res chain seq x y z
N MET A 1 39.55 26.47 18.57
CA MET A 1 38.47 26.96 19.46
C MET A 1 37.16 26.40 18.89
N LYS A 2 36.64 25.32 19.49
CA LYS A 2 35.39 25.31 20.28
C LYS A 2 34.14 25.78 19.51
N ASN A 3 33.48 24.84 18.83
CA ASN A 3 32.04 24.85 18.55
C ASN A 3 31.38 23.80 19.46
N LYS A 4 30.35 24.19 20.24
CA LYS A 4 29.25 23.31 20.70
C LYS A 4 28.03 24.17 21.04
N ILE A 5 26.86 23.70 20.62
CA ILE A 5 25.53 24.30 20.82
C ILE A 5 25.03 23.95 22.23
N LEU A 6 24.22 24.83 22.83
CA LEU A 6 23.61 24.65 24.15
C LEU A 6 22.16 25.18 24.15
N PHE A 7 21.24 24.31 24.61
CA PHE A 7 19.98 24.57 25.31
C PHE A 7 19.13 25.83 25.02
N GLY A 8 17.83 25.59 24.82
CA GLY A 8 16.82 26.21 25.69
C GLY A 8 15.65 26.90 25.00
N ILE A 9 14.49 26.24 24.95
CA ILE A 9 13.17 26.90 24.91
C ILE A 9 12.25 26.24 25.94
N MET A 10 12.26 26.78 27.16
CA MET A 10 11.02 26.93 27.92
C MET A 10 10.29 28.17 27.40
N VAL A 11 8.96 28.24 27.62
CA VAL A 11 8.20 29.39 28.19
C VAL A 11 6.79 29.51 27.59
N LEU A 12 5.81 29.74 28.48
CA LEU A 12 4.47 30.33 28.27
C LEU A 12 3.29 29.46 27.74
N VAL A 13 2.63 28.75 28.65
CA VAL A 13 1.18 28.96 28.93
C VAL A 13 0.98 28.92 30.46
N VAL A 14 -0.06 29.61 30.95
CA VAL A 14 -0.50 29.80 32.36
C VAL A 14 0.07 31.06 33.03
N GLY A 15 -0.78 32.08 33.22
CA GLY A 15 -0.36 33.38 33.75
C GLY A 15 -1.45 34.44 33.97
N VAL A 16 -2.73 34.07 34.14
CA VAL A 16 -3.84 34.89 34.69
C VAL A 16 -4.77 33.87 35.37
N PHE A 17 -5.20 33.95 36.63
CA PHE A 17 -5.67 35.11 37.41
C PHE A 17 -5.09 35.16 38.84
N MET A 18 -5.07 36.37 39.41
CA MET A 18 -4.96 36.62 40.85
C MET A 18 -6.05 37.62 41.27
N ALA A 19 -6.87 37.23 42.25
CA ALA A 19 -7.72 38.02 43.16
C ALA A 19 -9.17 37.51 43.23
N GLY A 20 -9.48 36.78 44.31
CA GLY A 20 -10.83 36.32 44.64
C GLY A 20 -10.80 35.42 45.87
N CYS A 21 -10.89 36.01 47.07
CA CYS A 21 -11.12 35.22 48.27
C CYS A 21 -12.60 34.84 48.35
N SER A 22 -12.91 33.59 48.05
CA SER A 22 -14.16 32.93 48.43
C SER A 22 -13.86 31.45 48.68
N ASP A 23 -14.40 30.92 49.78
CA ASP A 23 -14.35 29.48 50.09
C ASP A 23 -15.06 28.65 49.00
N ASP A 24 -14.69 27.37 48.93
CA ASP A 24 -15.39 26.29 48.22
C ASP A 24 -15.59 26.42 46.70
N ASP A 25 -14.52 26.21 45.94
CA ASP A 25 -14.61 25.71 44.54
C ASP A 25 -13.56 24.60 44.31
N TYR A 26 -13.96 23.35 44.56
CA TYR A 26 -13.17 22.18 44.17
C TYR A 26 -13.42 21.87 42.70
N ALA A 27 -12.40 22.06 41.85
CA ALA A 27 -12.41 21.54 40.49
C ALA A 27 -12.42 20.00 40.52
N ILE A 28 -13.60 19.39 40.41
CA ILE A 28 -13.76 17.94 40.38
C ILE A 28 -13.20 17.42 39.05
N SER A 29 -12.08 16.69 39.09
CA SER A 29 -11.63 15.90 37.95
C SER A 29 -12.68 14.83 37.65
N THR A 30 -13.26 14.87 36.44
CA THR A 30 -14.19 13.85 35.94
C THR A 30 -13.47 12.61 35.39
N GLN A 31 -12.14 12.66 35.27
CA GLN A 31 -11.27 11.52 34.97
C GLN A 31 -10.74 10.94 36.29
N PRO A 32 -10.88 9.62 36.54
CA PRO A 32 -10.30 8.99 37.72
C PRO A 32 -8.77 9.00 37.64
N LEU A 33 -8.09 9.32 38.74
CA LEU A 33 -6.62 9.41 38.79
C LEU A 33 -5.95 8.04 38.60
N LEU A 34 -6.60 6.96 39.04
CA LEU A 34 -6.16 5.58 38.90
C LEU A 34 -7.28 4.76 38.25
N ALA A 35 -6.92 3.89 37.31
CA ALA A 35 -7.76 2.81 36.81
C ALA A 35 -7.73 1.60 37.77
N ASP A 36 -8.71 0.71 37.66
CA ASP A 36 -8.91 -0.41 38.60
C ASP A 36 -7.72 -1.39 38.69
N ASN A 37 -6.89 -1.47 37.65
CA ASN A 37 -5.68 -2.29 37.57
C ASN A 37 -4.37 -1.53 37.85
N SER A 38 -4.44 -0.29 38.34
CA SER A 38 -3.24 0.56 38.52
C SER A 38 -2.33 0.11 39.66
N VAL A 39 -2.81 -0.72 40.59
CA VAL A 39 -2.07 -1.20 41.77
C VAL A 39 -1.69 -2.66 41.55
N VAL A 40 -0.39 -2.96 41.62
CA VAL A 40 0.13 -4.32 41.43
C VAL A 40 0.76 -4.82 42.73
N THR A 41 0.28 -5.97 43.21
CA THR A 41 0.94 -6.71 44.30
C THR A 41 2.18 -7.38 43.72
N GLY A 42 3.37 -6.95 44.15
CA GLY A 42 4.65 -7.49 43.69
C GLY A 42 5.05 -8.77 44.42
N SER A 43 6.30 -9.20 44.21
CA SER A 43 6.93 -10.33 44.88
C SER A 43 7.27 -10.02 46.35
N ALA A 44 7.90 -10.96 47.04
CA ALA A 44 8.36 -10.78 48.41
C ALA A 44 9.74 -11.40 48.64
N ASP A 45 10.57 -10.74 49.46
CA ASP A 45 11.86 -11.27 49.92
C ASP A 45 11.68 -11.90 51.29
N VAL A 46 11.79 -13.23 51.37
CA VAL A 46 11.46 -14.00 52.58
C VAL A 46 12.69 -14.38 53.40
N THR A 47 12.54 -14.33 54.72
CA THR A 47 13.44 -14.97 55.69
C THR A 47 12.64 -15.98 56.52
N ALA A 48 13.26 -16.57 57.55
CA ALA A 48 12.58 -17.50 58.44
C ALA A 48 11.58 -16.82 59.40
N THR A 49 11.64 -15.50 59.56
CA THR A 49 10.84 -14.77 60.57
C THR A 49 10.22 -13.46 60.07
N SER A 50 10.48 -13.08 58.82
CA SER A 50 9.91 -11.87 58.20
C SER A 50 9.96 -11.93 56.68
N ALA A 51 9.07 -11.21 56.02
CA ALA A 51 9.11 -10.97 54.59
C ALA A 51 9.05 -9.46 54.28
N ILE A 52 9.81 -9.03 53.28
CA ILE A 52 9.65 -7.69 52.67
C ILE A 52 8.70 -7.87 51.48
N LEU A 53 7.51 -7.27 51.56
CA LEU A 53 6.52 -7.26 50.50
C LEU A 53 6.78 -6.09 49.56
N HIS A 54 6.73 -6.32 48.25
CA HIS A 54 6.85 -5.28 47.23
C HIS A 54 5.53 -5.04 46.52
N GLY A 55 5.33 -3.81 46.04
CA GLY A 55 4.12 -3.40 45.32
C GLY A 55 4.39 -2.15 44.51
N THR A 56 3.66 -1.99 43.41
CA THR A 56 3.80 -0.83 42.53
C THR A 56 2.45 -0.20 42.20
N VAL A 57 2.46 1.07 41.82
CA VAL A 57 1.28 1.80 41.36
C VAL A 57 1.60 2.78 40.23
N SER A 58 0.89 2.65 39.11
CA SER A 58 1.00 3.56 37.97
C SER A 58 0.05 4.75 38.11
N GLY A 59 0.53 5.98 37.87
CA GLY A 59 -0.32 7.18 37.80
C GLY A 59 -0.30 8.09 39.02
N LEU A 60 0.63 7.90 39.96
CA LEU A 60 0.85 8.84 41.07
C LEU A 60 1.86 9.95 40.74
N GLY A 61 2.48 9.92 39.56
CA GLY A 61 3.39 10.95 39.05
C GLY A 61 2.89 12.38 39.29
N GLY A 62 3.67 13.15 40.05
CA GLY A 62 3.37 14.55 40.41
C GLY A 62 2.44 14.75 41.61
N GLN A 63 1.90 13.70 42.23
CA GLN A 63 1.12 13.81 43.46
C GLN A 63 1.99 14.01 44.70
N ALA A 64 1.55 14.86 45.62
CA ALA A 64 2.20 14.99 46.92
C ALA A 64 2.04 13.70 47.74
N SER A 65 3.08 13.29 48.48
CA SER A 65 3.03 12.08 49.33
C SER A 65 2.00 12.13 50.46
N SER A 66 1.45 13.31 50.77
CA SER A 66 0.32 13.47 51.69
C SER A 66 -1.06 13.22 51.05
N ALA A 67 -1.13 13.08 49.72
CA ALA A 67 -2.39 12.89 48.99
C ALA A 67 -2.80 11.41 48.87
N TYR A 68 -1.93 10.47 49.23
CA TYR A 68 -2.16 9.03 49.15
C TYR A 68 -1.45 8.27 50.28
N THR A 69 -1.86 7.02 50.51
CA THR A 69 -1.18 6.07 51.40
C THR A 69 -1.07 4.72 50.70
N THR A 70 0.14 4.18 50.58
CA THR A 70 0.41 2.83 50.06
C THR A 70 0.60 1.82 51.20
N GLY A 71 0.46 0.54 50.91
CA GLY A 71 0.67 -0.52 51.91
C GLY A 71 0.16 -1.88 51.46
N PHE A 72 0.06 -2.81 52.42
CA PHE A 72 -0.44 -4.16 52.19
C PHE A 72 -1.47 -4.56 53.24
N ASN A 73 -2.55 -5.21 52.80
CA ASN A 73 -3.39 -6.03 53.67
C ASN A 73 -2.79 -7.45 53.67
N TYR A 74 -2.76 -8.15 54.81
CA TYR A 74 -2.22 -9.50 54.89
C TYR A 74 -2.93 -10.37 55.93
N GLY A 75 -2.74 -11.69 55.87
CA GLY A 75 -3.36 -12.63 56.81
C GLY A 75 -3.10 -14.11 56.50
N GLU A 76 -3.86 -14.99 57.16
CA GLU A 76 -3.67 -16.46 57.12
C GLU A 76 -4.37 -17.15 55.93
N GLY A 77 -5.22 -16.44 55.18
CA GLY A 77 -5.95 -16.96 54.02
C GLY A 77 -6.21 -15.89 52.97
N ALA A 78 -6.43 -16.30 51.72
CA ALA A 78 -6.63 -15.38 50.59
C ALA A 78 -7.90 -14.51 50.72
N ASP A 79 -8.92 -15.03 51.41
CA ASP A 79 -10.17 -14.36 51.79
C ASP A 79 -10.14 -13.76 53.21
N ALA A 80 -9.02 -13.88 53.92
CA ALA A 80 -8.85 -13.56 55.33
C ALA A 80 -7.66 -12.60 55.59
N LEU A 81 -7.57 -11.53 54.80
CA LEU A 81 -6.55 -10.47 54.96
C LEU A 81 -6.94 -9.48 56.08
N THR A 82 -6.82 -9.92 57.33
CA THR A 82 -7.30 -9.20 58.52
C THR A 82 -6.31 -8.17 59.09
N GLU A 83 -5.04 -8.24 58.73
CA GLU A 83 -3.99 -7.31 59.17
C GLU A 83 -3.60 -6.32 58.07
N LYS A 84 -2.98 -5.20 58.47
CA LYS A 84 -2.64 -4.10 57.55
C LYS A 84 -1.33 -3.43 57.94
N VAL A 85 -0.42 -3.26 56.99
CA VAL A 85 0.86 -2.56 57.15
C VAL A 85 0.96 -1.42 56.14
N VAL A 86 1.39 -0.24 56.60
CA VAL A 86 1.67 0.92 55.73
C VAL A 86 3.07 0.75 55.14
N ALA A 87 3.20 0.96 53.83
CA ALA A 87 4.47 0.82 53.14
C ALA A 87 5.28 2.13 53.14
N THR A 88 6.59 1.98 52.91
CA THR A 88 7.48 3.08 52.56
C THR A 88 7.73 3.07 51.05
N GLY A 89 7.55 4.21 50.40
CA GLY A 89 7.75 4.36 48.96
C GLY A 89 6.82 5.39 48.32
N GLY A 90 6.76 5.36 46.98
CA GLY A 90 5.89 6.19 46.16
C GLY A 90 5.16 5.32 45.14
N GLU A 91 5.54 5.44 43.86
CA GLU A 91 5.07 4.53 42.80
C GLU A 91 5.58 3.10 43.01
N ASP A 92 6.84 2.91 43.40
CA ASP A 92 7.34 1.67 43.99
C ASP A 92 7.30 1.78 45.53
N PHE A 93 6.76 0.76 46.21
CA PHE A 93 6.65 0.74 47.67
C PHE A 93 6.85 -0.65 48.28
N SER A 94 7.34 -0.68 49.52
CA SER A 94 7.58 -1.92 50.25
C SER A 94 7.26 -1.82 51.74
N ALA A 95 6.94 -2.97 52.35
CA ALA A 95 6.69 -3.08 53.79
C ALA A 95 7.25 -4.39 54.34
N THR A 96 7.70 -4.41 55.59
CA THR A 96 8.12 -5.65 56.26
C THR A 96 6.99 -6.20 57.13
N VAL A 97 6.65 -7.48 56.93
CA VAL A 97 5.78 -8.26 57.83
C VAL A 97 6.62 -9.28 58.60
N ALA A 98 6.22 -9.57 59.85
CA ALA A 98 6.89 -10.54 60.71
C ALA A 98 6.03 -11.80 60.90
N GLY A 99 6.66 -12.93 61.18
CA GLY A 99 5.97 -14.20 61.39
C GLY A 99 6.90 -15.31 61.89
N SER A 100 6.42 -16.55 61.81
CA SER A 100 7.16 -17.75 62.24
C SER A 100 7.67 -18.56 61.04
N VAL A 101 8.71 -19.37 61.25
CA VAL A 101 9.24 -20.25 60.20
C VAL A 101 8.20 -21.26 59.74
N ASN A 102 8.12 -21.48 58.43
CA ASN A 102 7.11 -22.26 57.71
C ASN A 102 5.68 -21.69 57.79
N GLN A 103 5.49 -20.44 58.23
CA GLN A 103 4.20 -19.77 58.14
C GLN A 103 3.94 -19.30 56.70
N THR A 104 2.79 -19.68 56.15
CA THR A 104 2.25 -19.09 54.91
C THR A 104 1.56 -17.76 55.25
N ILE A 105 1.84 -16.72 54.48
CA ILE A 105 1.19 -15.40 54.59
C ILE A 105 0.58 -15.06 53.24
N TYR A 106 -0.70 -14.70 53.23
CA TYR A 106 -1.37 -14.10 52.07
C TYR A 106 -1.32 -12.59 52.19
N TYR A 107 -1.10 -11.88 51.08
CA TYR A 107 -0.95 -10.43 51.07
C TYR A 107 -1.47 -9.79 49.78
N GLN A 108 -1.89 -8.52 49.88
CA GLN A 108 -2.45 -7.73 48.80
C GLN A 108 -2.01 -6.28 48.94
N ALA A 109 -1.42 -5.71 47.89
CA ALA A 109 -1.08 -4.29 47.83
C ALA A 109 -2.34 -3.42 47.79
N TYR A 110 -2.31 -2.26 48.46
CA TYR A 110 -3.37 -1.25 48.37
C TYR A 110 -2.78 0.15 48.19
N VAL A 111 -3.55 1.03 47.56
CA VAL A 111 -3.32 2.47 47.50
C VAL A 111 -4.61 3.20 47.85
N THR A 112 -4.59 3.99 48.92
CA THR A 112 -5.73 4.79 49.35
C THR A 112 -5.50 6.27 49.01
N LEU A 113 -6.29 6.82 48.08
CA LEU A 113 -6.27 8.25 47.72
C LEU A 113 -7.08 9.08 48.73
N GLN A 114 -6.45 10.12 49.28
CA GLN A 114 -7.00 11.09 50.24
C GLN A 114 -7.77 10.47 51.44
N GLY A 115 -7.45 9.22 51.80
CA GLY A 115 -8.17 8.46 52.83
C GLY A 115 -9.60 8.03 52.44
N LYS A 116 -10.02 8.18 51.18
CA LYS A 116 -11.42 7.98 50.72
C LYS A 116 -11.61 6.81 49.77
N VAL A 117 -10.79 6.72 48.71
CA VAL A 117 -10.90 5.69 47.66
C VAL A 117 -9.71 4.76 47.76
N THR A 118 -9.94 3.45 47.82
CA THR A 118 -8.86 2.45 47.90
C THR A 118 -8.89 1.56 46.66
N TYR A 119 -7.76 1.52 45.97
CA TYR A 119 -7.46 0.57 44.90
C TYR A 119 -6.61 -0.55 45.48
N ILE A 120 -6.79 -1.78 44.98
CA ILE A 120 -6.13 -2.98 45.49
C ILE A 120 -5.57 -3.81 44.34
N GLY A 121 -4.42 -4.43 44.54
CA GLY A 121 -3.86 -5.40 43.61
C GLY A 121 -4.43 -6.81 43.79
N GLU A 122 -3.82 -7.79 43.13
CA GLU A 122 -4.15 -9.20 43.31
C GLU A 122 -3.71 -9.73 44.69
N VAL A 123 -4.33 -10.80 45.18
CA VAL A 123 -3.88 -11.49 46.39
C VAL A 123 -2.78 -12.49 46.02
N LYS A 124 -1.62 -12.38 46.66
CA LYS A 124 -0.49 -13.31 46.52
C LYS A 124 -0.21 -14.03 47.84
N SER A 125 0.59 -15.09 47.79
CA SER A 125 1.03 -15.86 48.96
C SER A 125 2.55 -15.99 48.99
N LEU A 126 3.10 -16.14 50.20
CA LEU A 126 4.49 -16.48 50.45
C LEU A 126 4.60 -17.49 51.60
N VAL A 127 5.77 -18.11 51.75
CA VAL A 127 6.11 -18.92 52.93
C VAL A 127 7.42 -18.41 53.56
N LEU A 128 7.40 -18.14 54.86
CA LEU A 128 8.61 -17.79 55.62
C LEU A 128 9.48 -19.03 55.79
N THR A 129 10.76 -18.97 55.43
CA THR A 129 11.59 -20.18 55.29
C THR A 129 13.08 -19.95 55.55
N ASN A 130 13.79 -21.03 55.90
CA ASN A 130 15.26 -21.08 55.87
C ASN A 130 15.82 -21.30 54.46
N ALA A 131 15.02 -21.79 53.52
CA ALA A 131 15.44 -22.05 52.15
C ALA A 131 16.04 -20.78 51.49
N ARG A 132 17.13 -20.94 50.74
CA ARG A 132 17.81 -19.85 50.03
C ARG A 132 18.06 -20.24 48.57
N ALA A 133 17.94 -19.25 47.70
CA ALA A 133 18.56 -19.26 46.38
C ALA A 133 19.68 -18.21 46.37
N THR A 134 20.72 -18.45 45.57
CA THR A 134 21.82 -17.49 45.38
C THR A 134 22.22 -17.50 43.92
N THR A 135 22.25 -16.30 43.33
CA THR A 135 22.56 -16.10 41.91
C THR A 135 24.08 -16.08 41.74
N GLY A 136 24.62 -17.07 41.04
CA GLY A 136 26.03 -17.17 40.69
C GLY A 136 26.43 -16.16 39.62
N ASP A 137 27.67 -16.21 39.15
CA ASP A 137 28.15 -15.33 38.08
C ASP A 137 27.85 -15.91 36.69
N ALA A 138 27.85 -15.03 35.69
CA ALA A 138 27.69 -15.38 34.29
C ALA A 138 29.06 -15.75 33.67
N THR A 139 29.12 -16.84 32.92
CA THR A 139 30.35 -17.38 32.30
C THR A 139 30.06 -17.84 30.87
N HIS A 140 31.10 -17.98 30.03
CA HIS A 140 30.95 -18.28 28.59
C HIS A 140 30.01 -17.29 27.88
N VAL A 141 30.26 -15.99 28.09
CA VAL A 141 29.50 -14.90 27.46
C VAL A 141 29.84 -14.85 25.97
N GLU A 142 28.95 -15.32 25.12
CA GLU A 142 29.06 -15.25 23.66
C GLU A 142 28.07 -14.21 23.08
N ALA A 143 27.93 -14.16 21.76
CA ALA A 143 27.00 -13.22 21.12
C ALA A 143 25.53 -13.65 21.27
N ASN A 144 25.27 -14.97 21.30
CA ASN A 144 23.93 -15.53 21.35
C ASN A 144 23.68 -16.56 22.47
N ARG A 145 24.69 -16.89 23.29
CA ARG A 145 24.57 -17.83 24.42
C ARG A 145 25.37 -17.43 25.66
N ILE A 146 25.01 -18.01 26.80
CA ILE A 146 25.61 -17.79 28.11
C ILE A 146 25.44 -19.01 29.02
N THR A 147 26.39 -19.27 29.92
CA THR A 147 26.21 -20.18 31.07
C THR A 147 26.01 -19.37 32.36
N LEU A 148 24.85 -19.53 33.01
CA LEU A 148 24.50 -18.86 34.26
C LEU A 148 24.54 -19.84 35.44
N ALA A 149 25.20 -19.45 36.54
CA ALA A 149 25.34 -20.29 37.73
C ALA A 149 24.29 -19.96 38.82
N GLY A 150 23.95 -20.96 39.63
CA GLY A 150 23.11 -20.79 40.81
C GLY A 150 23.43 -21.81 41.91
N SER A 151 23.01 -21.52 43.13
CA SER A 151 23.15 -22.41 44.29
C SER A 151 21.95 -22.30 45.22
N LEU A 152 21.60 -23.41 45.88
CA LEU A 152 20.45 -23.53 46.78
C LEU A 152 20.89 -24.03 48.16
N ALA A 153 20.14 -23.66 49.19
CA ALA A 153 20.28 -24.23 50.54
C ALA A 153 18.91 -24.47 51.16
N ASP A 154 18.83 -25.45 52.07
CA ASP A 154 17.64 -25.78 52.88
C ASP A 154 16.34 -25.97 52.06
N PHE A 155 16.46 -26.50 50.83
CA PHE A 155 15.32 -26.73 49.92
C PHE A 155 14.69 -28.13 50.10
N PRO A 156 13.36 -28.26 49.95
CA PRO A 156 12.68 -29.57 50.03
C PRO A 156 12.84 -30.37 48.74
N ALA A 157 12.70 -31.70 48.84
CA ALA A 157 12.92 -32.63 47.73
C ALA A 157 11.93 -32.50 46.55
N ASN A 158 10.83 -31.76 46.73
CA ASN A 158 9.79 -31.51 45.73
C ASN A 158 9.76 -30.06 45.23
N ALA A 159 10.79 -29.27 45.52
CA ALA A 159 10.92 -27.92 44.97
C ALA A 159 11.23 -27.94 43.47
N GLU A 160 10.95 -26.83 42.79
CA GLU A 160 11.49 -26.54 41.46
C GLU A 160 12.51 -25.40 41.55
N SER A 161 13.44 -25.32 40.60
CA SER A 161 14.48 -24.29 40.63
C SER A 161 14.95 -23.92 39.23
N GLY A 162 15.68 -22.82 39.13
CA GLY A 162 16.27 -22.39 37.87
C GLY A 162 16.72 -20.95 37.94
N ILE A 163 16.92 -20.36 36.76
CA ILE A 163 17.24 -18.93 36.63
C ILE A 163 16.16 -18.27 35.79
N MET A 164 15.61 -17.16 36.28
CA MET A 164 14.77 -16.27 35.49
C MET A 164 15.65 -15.26 34.77
N VAL A 165 15.38 -15.03 33.48
CA VAL A 165 16.12 -14.08 32.63
C VAL A 165 15.16 -13.07 32.01
N SER A 166 15.53 -11.80 32.00
CA SER A 166 14.75 -10.70 31.44
C SER A 166 15.63 -9.73 30.66
N GLY A 167 15.09 -9.21 29.55
CA GLY A 167 15.71 -8.11 28.80
C GLY A 167 15.44 -6.73 29.41
N VAL A 168 14.70 -6.65 30.52
CA VAL A 168 14.30 -5.39 31.18
C VAL A 168 14.84 -5.35 32.61
N ALA A 169 15.41 -4.20 32.99
CA ALA A 169 15.95 -3.97 34.32
C ALA A 169 14.86 -3.85 35.40
N GLY A 170 15.23 -4.07 36.66
CA GLY A 170 14.37 -3.88 37.84
C GLY A 170 13.80 -5.20 38.37
N THR A 171 13.80 -5.35 39.71
CA THR A 171 13.59 -6.63 40.40
C THR A 171 12.35 -7.40 39.95
N GLU A 172 11.19 -6.74 39.87
CA GLU A 172 9.94 -7.38 39.44
C GLU A 172 9.97 -7.81 37.96
N ASN A 173 10.58 -7.00 37.08
CA ASN A 173 10.74 -7.33 35.65
C ASN A 173 11.66 -8.54 35.43
N VAL A 174 12.64 -8.76 36.32
CA VAL A 174 13.51 -9.94 36.29
C VAL A 174 12.79 -11.17 36.86
N ARG A 175 12.02 -11.00 37.93
CA ARG A 175 11.22 -12.07 38.56
C ARG A 175 10.01 -12.51 37.71
N ALA A 176 9.59 -11.68 36.74
CA ALA A 176 8.60 -12.01 35.71
C ALA A 176 9.23 -12.57 34.40
N GLY A 177 10.56 -12.71 34.36
CA GLY A 177 11.30 -13.17 33.18
C GLY A 177 11.10 -14.64 32.80
N VAL A 178 11.73 -15.04 31.70
CA VAL A 178 11.69 -16.42 31.19
C VAL A 178 12.35 -17.36 32.20
N ARG A 179 11.64 -18.40 32.66
CA ARG A 179 12.16 -19.42 33.59
C ARG A 179 13.01 -20.46 32.82
N VAL A 180 14.31 -20.47 33.06
CA VAL A 180 15.23 -21.53 32.63
C VAL A 180 15.34 -22.55 33.77
N ALA A 181 14.48 -23.56 33.74
CA ALA A 181 14.33 -24.54 34.81
C ALA A 181 15.49 -25.55 34.88
N THR A 182 15.80 -26.03 36.09
CA THR A 182 16.81 -27.06 36.33
C THR A 182 16.49 -27.90 37.57
N VAL A 183 17.15 -29.05 37.70
CA VAL A 183 17.01 -29.93 38.85
C VAL A 183 17.63 -29.27 40.10
N PRO A 184 16.88 -29.10 41.21
CA PRO A 184 17.39 -28.50 42.44
C PRO A 184 18.62 -29.21 43.00
N LYS A 185 19.69 -28.44 43.22
CA LYS A 185 21.00 -28.87 43.73
C LYS A 185 21.65 -27.75 44.53
N ASP A 186 22.56 -28.11 45.43
CA ASP A 186 23.42 -27.18 46.17
C ASP A 186 24.18 -26.23 45.23
N SER A 187 24.55 -26.69 44.04
CA SER A 187 25.11 -25.89 42.96
C SER A 187 24.67 -26.45 41.59
N TYR A 188 24.37 -25.55 40.66
CA TYR A 188 24.03 -25.87 39.28
C TYR A 188 24.47 -24.76 38.31
N THR A 189 24.47 -25.10 37.02
CA THR A 189 24.50 -24.15 35.91
C THR A 189 23.32 -24.40 34.99
N VAL A 190 22.91 -23.37 34.26
CA VAL A 190 22.00 -23.47 33.12
C VAL A 190 22.58 -22.69 31.95
N ASP A 191 22.45 -23.24 30.76
CA ASP A 191 22.81 -22.54 29.52
C ASP A 191 21.56 -21.85 28.96
N VAL A 192 21.74 -20.65 28.42
CA VAL A 192 20.67 -19.84 27.83
C VAL A 192 21.13 -19.41 26.45
N GLU A 193 20.32 -19.73 25.44
CA GLU A 193 20.60 -19.53 24.01
C GLU A 193 19.59 -18.58 23.37
N GLY A 194 19.77 -18.27 22.09
CA GLY A 194 18.88 -17.37 21.34
C GLY A 194 18.93 -15.92 21.80
N LEU A 195 20.01 -15.50 22.47
CA LEU A 195 20.20 -14.13 22.92
C LEU A 195 20.54 -13.20 21.74
N MET A 196 20.19 -11.93 21.89
CA MET A 196 20.59 -10.86 20.97
C MET A 196 22.06 -10.48 21.18
N PRO A 197 22.85 -10.28 20.12
CA PRO A 197 24.19 -9.70 20.21
C PRO A 197 24.21 -8.31 20.85
N GLY A 198 25.30 -7.96 21.54
CA GLY A 198 25.53 -6.64 22.15
C GLY A 198 24.46 -6.17 23.13
N THR A 199 23.65 -7.07 23.69
CA THR A 199 22.44 -6.76 24.47
C THR A 199 22.63 -7.13 25.94
N THR A 200 22.17 -6.25 26.83
CA THR A 200 22.24 -6.44 28.28
C THR A 200 21.00 -7.16 28.80
N TYR A 201 21.21 -8.26 29.51
CA TYR A 201 20.18 -9.06 30.16
C TYR A 201 20.38 -9.08 31.67
N TYR A 202 19.29 -9.30 32.38
CA TYR A 202 19.21 -9.35 33.84
C TYR A 202 18.70 -10.73 34.27
N TYR A 203 19.24 -11.28 35.35
CA TYR A 203 18.91 -12.63 35.77
C TYR A 203 18.92 -12.82 37.28
N VAL A 204 18.16 -13.80 37.76
CA VAL A 204 18.06 -14.16 39.19
C VAL A 204 17.82 -15.66 39.35
N ALA A 205 18.52 -16.29 40.30
CA ALA A 205 18.23 -17.67 40.70
C ALA A 205 16.91 -17.71 41.49
N TYR A 206 16.04 -18.66 41.17
CA TYR A 206 14.78 -18.89 41.87
C TYR A 206 14.69 -20.30 42.44
N LEU A 207 13.88 -20.42 43.49
CA LEU A 207 13.47 -21.66 44.14
C LEU A 207 11.96 -21.59 44.40
N ASP A 208 11.20 -22.44 43.73
CA ASP A 208 9.76 -22.55 43.87
C ASP A 208 9.42 -23.64 44.90
N LEU A 209 8.74 -23.25 45.97
CA LEU A 209 8.34 -24.13 47.07
C LEU A 209 6.88 -24.58 46.97
N GLY A 210 6.17 -24.21 45.89
CA GLY A 210 4.74 -24.45 45.69
C GLY A 210 3.81 -23.56 46.54
N ALA A 211 4.27 -23.10 47.72
CA ALA A 211 3.59 -22.10 48.56
C ALA A 211 4.17 -20.67 48.42
N GLY A 212 5.18 -20.50 47.57
CA GLY A 212 5.87 -19.23 47.34
C GLY A 212 7.24 -19.43 46.69
N LEU A 213 7.81 -18.34 46.17
CA LEU A 213 9.12 -18.30 45.52
C LEU A 213 10.15 -17.63 46.41
N VAL A 214 11.35 -18.19 46.46
CA VAL A 214 12.55 -17.59 47.05
C VAL A 214 13.50 -17.21 45.91
N TYR A 215 14.08 -16.01 45.98
CA TYR A 215 14.96 -15.46 44.96
C TYR A 215 16.36 -15.19 45.53
N GLY A 216 17.37 -15.30 44.68
CA GLY A 216 18.70 -14.72 44.93
C GLY A 216 18.77 -13.23 44.58
N ASP A 217 19.98 -12.69 44.56
CA ASP A 217 20.25 -11.32 44.09
C ASP A 217 20.08 -11.20 42.57
N VAL A 218 19.58 -10.05 42.10
CA VAL A 218 19.54 -9.74 40.67
C VAL A 218 20.93 -9.40 40.17
N LYS A 219 21.38 -10.07 39.11
CA LYS A 219 22.62 -9.78 38.38
C LYS A 219 22.33 -9.43 36.93
N SER A 220 23.36 -9.00 36.19
CA SER A 220 23.27 -8.69 34.76
C SER A 220 24.54 -9.11 34.02
N PHE A 221 24.42 -9.26 32.71
CA PHE A 221 25.53 -9.46 31.78
C PHE A 221 25.17 -8.80 30.43
N THR A 222 26.18 -8.57 29.58
CA THR A 222 25.99 -8.07 28.21
C THR A 222 26.62 -9.07 27.26
N THR A 223 25.88 -9.54 26.27
CA THR A 223 26.40 -10.45 25.23
C THR A 223 27.48 -9.79 24.38
N ALA A 224 28.33 -10.60 23.76
CA ALA A 224 29.30 -10.11 22.79
C ALA A 224 28.60 -9.53 21.54
N SER A 225 29.28 -8.65 20.81
CA SER A 225 28.83 -8.23 19.49
C SER A 225 29.06 -9.33 18.44
N GLN A 226 28.17 -9.43 17.45
CA GLN A 226 28.31 -10.30 16.28
C GLN A 226 28.58 -9.41 15.06
N THR A 227 29.61 -9.74 14.27
CA THR A 227 29.83 -9.09 12.97
C THR A 227 28.98 -9.77 11.92
N PHE A 228 28.32 -9.00 11.05
CA PHE A 228 27.57 -9.49 9.90
C PHE A 228 28.22 -9.00 8.60
N SER A 229 28.59 -9.94 7.73
CA SER A 229 29.18 -9.75 6.41
C SER A 229 28.11 -9.80 5.32
N LEU A 230 28.04 -8.78 4.47
CA LEU A 230 27.10 -8.75 3.35
C LEU A 230 27.45 -9.77 2.24
N ASP A 231 28.71 -10.22 2.19
CA ASP A 231 29.20 -11.19 1.22
C ASP A 231 29.14 -12.62 1.77
N ASP A 232 29.45 -12.82 3.05
CA ASP A 232 29.54 -14.15 3.65
C ASP A 232 28.26 -14.62 4.35
N ASP A 233 27.42 -13.74 4.90
CA ASP A 233 26.26 -14.14 5.72
C ASP A 233 24.92 -14.09 4.97
N LEU A 234 24.93 -13.62 3.73
CA LEU A 234 23.79 -13.58 2.81
C LEU A 234 23.94 -14.62 1.69
N VAL A 235 22.81 -15.18 1.25
CA VAL A 235 22.68 -16.06 0.09
C VAL A 235 21.73 -15.42 -0.91
N ASP A 236 22.23 -15.19 -2.12
CA ASP A 236 21.37 -14.88 -3.26
C ASP A 236 20.72 -16.17 -3.76
N LEU A 237 19.40 -16.25 -3.68
CA LEU A 237 18.59 -17.38 -4.15
C LEU A 237 18.00 -17.14 -5.56
N GLY A 238 18.26 -15.98 -6.19
CA GLY A 238 17.59 -15.57 -7.43
C GLY A 238 16.18 -15.02 -7.21
N LEU A 239 15.93 -14.48 -6.00
CA LEU A 239 14.67 -13.88 -5.55
C LEU A 239 14.82 -12.35 -5.45
N SER A 240 13.74 -11.63 -5.09
CA SER A 240 13.71 -10.16 -4.96
C SER A 240 14.63 -9.57 -3.88
N THR A 241 15.16 -10.40 -2.97
CA THR A 241 16.16 -10.04 -1.96
C THR A 241 17.07 -11.23 -1.63
N LYS A 242 18.25 -10.96 -1.05
CA LYS A 242 19.15 -12.00 -0.51
C LYS A 242 18.71 -12.40 0.90
N TRP A 243 18.80 -13.68 1.22
CA TRP A 243 18.37 -14.24 2.51
C TRP A 243 19.56 -14.57 3.42
N ALA A 244 19.43 -14.36 4.73
CA ALA A 244 20.51 -14.68 5.66
C ALA A 244 20.71 -16.19 5.87
N LYS A 245 21.96 -16.61 6.09
CA LYS A 245 22.31 -18.01 6.35
C LYS A 245 21.72 -18.57 7.64
N TYR A 246 21.41 -17.73 8.62
CA TYR A 246 20.98 -18.14 9.96
C TYR A 246 19.91 -17.19 10.55
N ASN A 247 19.28 -17.59 11.65
CA ASN A 247 18.27 -16.81 12.36
C ASN A 247 18.90 -15.67 13.19
N VAL A 248 18.12 -14.65 13.54
CA VAL A 248 18.54 -13.68 14.58
C VAL A 248 18.79 -14.45 15.89
N GLY A 249 19.93 -14.22 16.54
CA GLY A 249 20.35 -14.98 17.72
C GLY A 249 20.92 -16.38 17.40
N ALA A 250 21.29 -16.67 16.15
CA ALA A 250 22.04 -17.86 15.75
C ALA A 250 23.43 -17.49 15.18
N SER A 251 24.35 -18.45 15.27
CA SER A 251 25.70 -18.40 14.71
C SER A 251 25.92 -19.41 13.58
N THR A 252 25.00 -20.36 13.38
CA THR A 252 25.01 -21.36 12.28
C THR A 252 23.63 -21.49 11.65
N GLU A 253 23.55 -22.09 10.45
CA GLU A 253 22.28 -22.28 9.74
C GLU A 253 21.28 -23.21 10.46
N SER A 254 21.81 -24.16 11.23
CA SER A 254 21.10 -25.18 11.99
C SER A 254 20.61 -24.72 13.37
N GLU A 255 21.31 -23.76 14.01
CA GLU A 255 20.87 -23.18 15.30
C GLU A 255 19.48 -22.51 15.17
N ILE A 256 18.57 -22.83 16.11
CA ILE A 256 17.19 -22.30 16.13
C ILE A 256 17.17 -20.77 16.19
N GLY A 257 18.11 -20.16 16.90
CA GLY A 257 18.17 -18.73 17.15
C GLY A 257 17.21 -18.27 18.24
N GLY A 258 17.01 -16.96 18.34
CA GLY A 258 16.09 -16.34 19.28
C GLY A 258 14.62 -16.42 18.84
N LEU A 259 13.72 -16.46 19.82
CA LEU A 259 12.28 -16.37 19.62
C LEU A 259 11.78 -15.01 20.11
N PHE A 260 11.25 -14.20 19.19
CA PHE A 260 10.88 -12.80 19.41
C PHE A 260 9.38 -12.60 19.29
N GLY A 261 8.77 -11.93 20.27
CA GLY A 261 7.45 -11.33 20.07
C GLY A 261 7.54 -10.16 19.08
N PHE A 262 6.42 -9.74 18.50
CA PHE A 262 6.42 -8.75 17.42
C PHE A 262 6.88 -7.37 17.94
N GLY A 263 8.06 -6.92 17.53
CA GLY A 263 8.72 -5.71 18.05
C GLY A 263 9.39 -5.85 19.43
N ASP A 264 9.55 -7.09 19.95
CA ASP A 264 10.41 -7.38 21.10
C ASP A 264 11.89 -7.36 20.66
N MET A 265 12.63 -6.39 21.20
CA MET A 265 14.04 -6.16 20.87
C MET A 265 15.01 -6.98 21.75
N THR A 266 14.49 -7.93 22.53
CA THR A 266 15.24 -8.72 23.51
C THR A 266 15.05 -10.22 23.32
N GLY A 267 13.88 -10.67 22.87
CA GLY A 267 13.50 -12.08 22.78
C GLY A 267 13.02 -12.69 24.11
N PHE A 268 12.90 -11.87 25.17
CA PHE A 268 12.60 -12.29 26.54
C PHE A 268 11.35 -11.61 27.12
N ASN A 269 10.54 -10.91 26.33
CA ASN A 269 9.21 -10.49 26.79
C ASN A 269 8.32 -11.74 26.98
N THR A 270 7.63 -11.80 28.12
CA THR A 270 6.72 -12.90 28.53
C THR A 270 5.27 -12.44 28.66
N SER A 271 4.99 -11.15 28.48
CA SER A 271 3.67 -10.57 28.63
C SER A 271 2.68 -11.09 27.59
N LEU A 272 1.43 -11.31 28.00
CA LEU A 272 0.31 -11.63 27.11
C LEU A 272 -0.48 -10.38 26.69
N ASP A 273 -0.13 -9.20 27.20
CA ASP A 273 -0.77 -7.93 26.83
C ASP A 273 -0.25 -7.45 25.45
N PRO A 274 -1.11 -7.40 24.41
CA PRO A 274 -0.71 -6.93 23.08
C PRO A 274 -0.17 -5.50 23.07
N ALA A 275 -0.54 -4.65 24.05
CA ALA A 275 -0.09 -3.26 24.12
C ALA A 275 1.42 -3.11 24.44
N GLN A 276 2.08 -4.20 24.85
CA GLN A 276 3.54 -4.23 25.08
C GLN A 276 4.36 -4.63 23.84
N TYR A 277 3.68 -4.88 22.72
CA TYR A 277 4.26 -5.27 21.44
C TYR A 277 3.97 -4.23 20.35
N ALA A 278 4.57 -4.38 19.17
CA ALA A 278 4.27 -3.49 18.05
C ALA A 278 2.85 -3.75 17.49
N SER A 279 2.20 -2.69 17.02
CA SER A 279 0.85 -2.70 16.45
C SER A 279 0.79 -2.16 15.01
N ALA A 280 1.96 -2.01 14.38
CA ALA A 280 2.17 -1.57 13.01
C ALA A 280 3.37 -2.33 12.42
N ASP A 281 3.56 -2.26 11.10
CA ASP A 281 4.74 -2.81 10.42
C ASP A 281 6.04 -2.38 11.10
N VAL A 282 6.94 -3.35 11.33
CA VAL A 282 8.20 -3.13 12.05
C VAL A 282 9.42 -3.12 11.15
N TYR A 283 9.37 -3.67 9.93
CA TYR A 283 10.54 -3.74 9.04
C TYR A 283 11.17 -2.36 8.80
N ARG A 284 12.50 -2.28 8.85
CA ARG A 284 13.28 -1.01 8.75
C ARG A 284 12.91 0.07 9.80
N THR A 285 12.23 -0.27 10.90
CA THR A 285 11.96 0.65 12.02
C THR A 285 12.87 0.38 13.22
N ALA A 286 12.82 1.23 14.25
CA ALA A 286 13.48 0.97 15.54
C ALA A 286 12.95 -0.28 16.29
N ARG A 287 11.90 -0.92 15.79
CA ARG A 287 11.33 -2.20 16.27
C ARG A 287 11.70 -3.41 15.39
N ASP A 288 12.52 -3.21 14.36
CA ASP A 288 13.08 -4.29 13.56
C ASP A 288 14.25 -4.95 14.30
N VAL A 289 14.02 -6.16 14.81
CA VAL A 289 15.02 -6.88 15.61
C VAL A 289 16.24 -7.30 14.78
N ALA A 290 16.06 -7.62 13.49
CA ALA A 290 17.17 -7.99 12.61
C ALA A 290 18.02 -6.77 12.22
N ASN A 291 17.37 -5.64 11.92
CA ASN A 291 18.03 -4.36 11.63
C ASN A 291 18.89 -3.90 12.81
N LYS A 292 18.38 -4.02 14.04
CA LYS A 292 19.14 -3.69 15.25
C LYS A 292 20.27 -4.67 15.53
N ALA A 293 20.05 -5.98 15.34
CA ALA A 293 21.09 -7.00 15.56
C ALA A 293 22.31 -6.80 14.66
N PHE A 294 22.09 -6.31 13.44
CA PHE A 294 23.09 -6.31 12.36
C PHE A 294 23.29 -4.93 11.72
N GLU A 295 23.17 -3.86 12.51
CA GLU A 295 23.58 -2.48 12.16
C GLU A 295 22.95 -1.95 10.84
N GLY A 296 21.69 -2.29 10.58
CA GLY A 296 20.95 -1.82 9.40
C GLY A 296 21.17 -2.61 8.10
N LYS A 297 22.12 -3.54 8.07
CA LYS A 297 22.50 -4.33 6.88
C LYS A 297 21.38 -5.26 6.38
N VAL A 298 20.57 -5.75 7.30
CA VAL A 298 19.41 -6.61 7.05
C VAL A 298 18.16 -6.06 7.75
N THR A 299 17.01 -6.62 7.38
CA THR A 299 15.67 -6.27 7.89
C THR A 299 14.93 -7.56 8.23
N MET A 300 13.89 -7.46 9.05
CA MET A 300 12.87 -8.51 9.07
C MET A 300 12.24 -8.61 7.66
N PRO A 301 12.03 -9.83 7.12
CA PRO A 301 11.39 -10.00 5.83
C PRO A 301 9.93 -9.54 5.89
N THR A 302 9.44 -8.95 4.81
CA THR A 302 8.01 -8.75 4.60
C THR A 302 7.30 -10.08 4.38
N ILE A 303 5.98 -10.14 4.57
CA ILE A 303 5.25 -11.39 4.32
C ILE A 303 5.29 -11.82 2.84
N ALA A 304 5.35 -10.85 1.92
CA ALA A 304 5.47 -11.10 0.48
C ALA A 304 6.82 -11.76 0.10
N GLU A 305 7.91 -11.40 0.79
CA GLU A 305 9.22 -12.06 0.58
C GLU A 305 9.20 -13.52 1.05
N PHE A 306 8.47 -13.85 2.13
CA PHE A 306 8.23 -15.25 2.53
C PHE A 306 7.35 -16.01 1.51
N GLU A 307 6.31 -15.36 0.98
CA GLU A 307 5.47 -15.96 -0.07
C GLU A 307 6.29 -16.22 -1.35
N GLU A 308 7.16 -15.29 -1.75
CA GLU A 308 8.11 -15.47 -2.86
C GLU A 308 9.05 -16.65 -2.60
N LEU A 309 9.69 -16.70 -1.42
CA LEU A 309 10.63 -17.75 -1.03
C LEU A 309 10.02 -19.16 -1.17
N PHE A 310 8.84 -19.39 -0.60
CA PHE A 310 8.19 -20.71 -0.63
C PHE A 310 7.47 -21.04 -1.95
N THR A 311 7.22 -20.04 -2.80
CA THR A 311 6.62 -20.24 -4.14
C THR A 311 7.67 -20.52 -5.21
N LEU A 312 8.82 -19.85 -5.16
CA LEU A 312 9.85 -19.93 -6.21
C LEU A 312 11.00 -20.89 -5.90
N CYS A 313 11.24 -21.23 -4.63
CA CYS A 313 12.24 -22.24 -4.26
C CYS A 313 11.66 -23.65 -4.27
N SER A 314 12.49 -24.63 -4.69
CA SER A 314 12.25 -26.03 -4.36
C SER A 314 12.54 -26.28 -2.88
N LYS A 315 11.74 -27.13 -2.22
CA LYS A 315 11.79 -27.39 -0.77
C LYS A 315 11.98 -28.88 -0.45
N GLU A 316 12.90 -29.16 0.45
CA GLU A 316 13.24 -30.51 0.93
C GLU A 316 13.22 -30.51 2.47
N TRP A 317 12.35 -31.33 3.09
CA TRP A 317 12.39 -31.52 4.54
C TRP A 317 13.56 -32.43 4.90
N THR A 318 14.48 -31.94 5.72
CA THR A 318 15.75 -32.61 6.03
C THR A 318 16.23 -32.26 7.43
N GLU A 319 17.36 -32.84 7.83
CA GLU A 319 18.00 -32.64 9.13
C GLU A 319 19.44 -32.13 8.93
N VAL A 320 19.78 -31.02 9.60
CA VAL A 320 21.13 -30.44 9.62
C VAL A 320 21.57 -30.33 11.07
N ASP A 321 22.72 -30.90 11.42
CA ASP A 321 23.26 -30.99 12.79
C ASP A 321 22.28 -31.51 13.86
N GLY A 322 21.36 -32.40 13.48
CA GLY A 322 20.32 -32.94 14.37
C GLY A 322 19.05 -32.08 14.49
N VAL A 323 18.99 -30.95 13.77
CA VAL A 323 17.82 -30.07 13.73
C VAL A 323 17.04 -30.30 12.44
N SER A 324 15.78 -30.70 12.54
CA SER A 324 14.87 -30.85 11.40
C SER A 324 14.39 -29.49 10.88
N GLY A 325 14.15 -29.38 9.57
CA GLY A 325 13.68 -28.16 8.93
C GLY A 325 13.60 -28.27 7.40
N TYR A 326 13.38 -27.14 6.72
CA TYR A 326 13.39 -27.09 5.25
C TYR A 326 14.73 -26.59 4.72
N LYS A 327 15.33 -27.37 3.82
CA LYS A 327 16.30 -26.86 2.86
C LYS A 327 15.53 -26.27 1.67
N LEU A 328 15.75 -24.98 1.39
CA LEU A 328 15.13 -24.25 0.31
C LEU A 328 16.19 -23.92 -0.74
N THR A 329 15.99 -24.35 -1.98
CA THR A 329 16.91 -24.11 -3.11
C THR A 329 16.23 -23.24 -4.15
N GLY A 330 16.79 -22.07 -4.42
CA GLY A 330 16.19 -21.04 -5.29
C GLY A 330 16.41 -21.27 -6.78
N PRO A 331 15.77 -20.47 -7.66
CA PRO A 331 15.89 -20.59 -9.12
C PRO A 331 17.32 -20.56 -9.68
N ASN A 332 18.28 -19.95 -8.96
CA ASN A 332 19.68 -19.91 -9.36
C ASN A 332 20.52 -21.14 -8.88
N GLY A 333 19.92 -22.06 -8.13
CA GLY A 333 20.57 -23.28 -7.62
C GLY A 333 21.26 -23.13 -6.25
N ASN A 334 21.33 -21.94 -5.67
CA ASN A 334 21.81 -21.75 -4.29
C ASN A 334 20.74 -22.15 -3.27
N SER A 335 21.14 -22.47 -2.04
CA SER A 335 20.22 -22.92 -0.98
C SER A 335 20.47 -22.33 0.39
N ILE A 336 19.42 -22.25 1.20
CA ILE A 336 19.46 -21.96 2.65
C ILE A 336 18.72 -23.07 3.43
N PHE A 337 19.00 -23.18 4.74
CA PHE A 337 18.25 -24.03 5.66
C PHE A 337 17.45 -23.20 6.66
N LEU A 338 16.15 -23.49 6.81
CA LEU A 338 15.26 -22.93 7.82
C LEU A 338 14.91 -24.03 8.84
N PRO A 339 15.46 -24.00 10.07
CA PRO A 339 15.12 -24.97 11.10
C PRO A 339 13.65 -24.85 11.53
N ALA A 340 13.07 -25.97 11.96
CA ALA A 340 11.76 -26.03 12.59
C ALA A 340 11.84 -25.46 14.03
N ALA A 341 11.88 -24.13 14.12
CA ALA A 341 12.21 -23.39 15.33
C ALA A 341 11.21 -23.53 16.50
N GLY A 342 9.98 -24.00 16.25
CA GLY A 342 8.89 -23.93 17.20
C GLY A 342 8.42 -22.50 17.45
N SER A 343 7.72 -22.29 18.56
CA SER A 343 7.30 -20.97 19.06
C SER A 343 7.29 -20.92 20.58
N ARG A 344 7.37 -19.72 21.17
CA ARG A 344 7.31 -19.50 22.61
C ARG A 344 6.09 -18.66 23.00
N SER A 345 5.34 -19.12 23.99
CA SER A 345 4.30 -18.35 24.66
C SER A 345 4.63 -18.26 26.15
N GLN A 346 4.73 -17.03 26.67
CA GLN A 346 5.26 -16.77 28.02
C GLN A 346 6.65 -17.44 28.21
N ALA A 347 6.77 -18.42 29.11
CA ALA A 347 8.02 -19.16 29.34
C ALA A 347 8.05 -20.54 28.65
N VAL A 348 6.99 -20.97 27.96
CA VAL A 348 6.87 -22.30 27.36
C VAL A 348 7.22 -22.25 25.88
N THR A 349 8.14 -23.10 25.43
CA THR A 349 8.50 -23.28 24.02
C THR A 349 7.96 -24.61 23.52
N GLU A 350 7.26 -24.60 22.38
CA GLU A 350 6.58 -25.76 21.80
C GLU A 350 6.91 -25.91 20.32
N GLY A 351 6.84 -27.14 19.80
CA GLY A 351 6.99 -27.43 18.36
C GLY A 351 8.41 -27.42 17.80
N ALA A 352 9.44 -27.14 18.61
CA ALA A 352 10.84 -27.20 18.17
C ALA A 352 11.19 -28.59 17.58
N GLY A 353 11.83 -28.60 16.41
CA GLY A 353 12.13 -29.80 15.62
C GLY A 353 10.94 -30.35 14.80
N MET A 354 9.74 -29.79 14.92
CA MET A 354 8.53 -30.27 14.23
C MET A 354 7.83 -29.18 13.40
N GLU A 355 7.73 -27.97 13.93
CA GLU A 355 7.03 -26.83 13.34
C GLU A 355 8.00 -25.66 13.15
N GLY A 356 8.07 -25.11 11.94
CA GLY A 356 8.75 -23.86 11.65
C GLY A 356 7.77 -22.70 11.73
N TYR A 357 7.88 -21.86 12.75
CA TYR A 357 7.16 -20.60 12.85
C TYR A 357 8.13 -19.43 12.73
N TYR A 358 7.84 -18.55 11.78
CA TYR A 358 8.68 -17.41 11.44
C TYR A 358 7.88 -16.11 11.40
N LEU A 359 8.34 -15.08 12.11
CA LEU A 359 7.76 -13.73 12.00
C LEU A 359 8.22 -13.07 10.70
N SER A 360 7.27 -12.47 9.98
CA SER A 360 7.56 -11.37 9.07
C SER A 360 7.55 -10.05 9.85
N GLY A 361 8.09 -8.98 9.26
CA GLY A 361 7.98 -7.62 9.79
C GLY A 361 6.62 -6.94 9.55
N SER A 362 5.64 -7.64 8.98
CA SER A 362 4.34 -7.10 8.59
C SER A 362 3.26 -7.35 9.67
N ILE A 363 2.44 -6.35 9.99
CA ILE A 363 1.27 -6.49 10.87
C ILE A 363 0.06 -7.02 10.08
N ASN A 364 -0.91 -7.63 10.77
CA ASN A 364 -2.24 -7.85 10.20
C ASN A 364 -2.99 -6.51 10.09
N SER A 365 -3.19 -6.00 8.88
CA SER A 365 -3.93 -4.75 8.64
C SER A 365 -5.40 -4.78 9.10
N SER A 366 -5.98 -5.98 9.25
CA SER A 366 -7.35 -6.15 9.75
C SER A 366 -7.45 -6.24 11.29
N ASP A 367 -6.36 -6.56 12.00
CA ASP A 367 -6.35 -6.66 13.47
C ASP A 367 -4.91 -6.57 14.00
N SER A 368 -4.48 -5.40 14.46
CA SER A 368 -3.12 -5.12 14.93
C SER A 368 -2.69 -5.85 16.22
N ARG A 369 -3.53 -6.73 16.77
CA ARG A 369 -3.16 -7.70 17.81
C ARG A 369 -2.49 -8.95 17.23
N PHE A 370 -2.42 -9.08 15.90
CA PHE A 370 -1.79 -10.18 15.19
C PHE A 370 -0.73 -9.69 14.20
N ALA A 371 0.42 -10.35 14.17
CA ALA A 371 1.44 -10.19 13.14
C ALA A 371 1.20 -11.17 11.98
N MET A 372 1.73 -10.85 10.80
CA MET A 372 1.86 -11.81 9.70
C MET A 372 3.09 -12.69 9.93
N SER A 373 2.90 -13.99 9.77
CA SER A 373 3.92 -15.00 10.00
C SER A 373 3.84 -16.07 8.92
N TYR A 374 4.92 -16.84 8.80
CA TYR A 374 4.97 -18.01 7.95
C TYR A 374 5.08 -19.27 8.82
N HIS A 375 4.25 -20.26 8.51
CA HIS A 375 4.18 -21.54 9.23
C HIS A 375 4.45 -22.69 8.27
N PHE A 376 5.31 -23.62 8.68
CA PHE A 376 5.59 -24.83 7.92
C PHE A 376 5.87 -26.05 8.82
N ASN A 377 5.67 -27.24 8.28
CA ASN A 377 6.16 -28.52 8.81
C ASN A 377 6.37 -29.52 7.65
N ALA A 378 6.70 -30.77 7.97
CA ALA A 378 7.00 -31.81 6.97
C ALA A 378 5.84 -32.13 5.99
N GLY A 379 4.60 -31.71 6.28
CA GLY A 379 3.42 -31.99 5.45
C GLY A 379 2.75 -30.77 4.82
N ALA A 380 3.07 -29.55 5.27
CA ALA A 380 2.43 -28.33 4.79
C ALA A 380 3.27 -27.07 5.06
N ASP A 381 2.99 -26.02 4.29
CA ASP A 381 3.56 -24.67 4.43
C ASP A 381 2.52 -23.62 4.00
N ARG A 382 2.46 -22.49 4.71
CA ARG A 382 1.46 -21.44 4.50
C ARG A 382 1.82 -20.12 5.20
N ARG A 383 1.32 -19.01 4.65
CA ARG A 383 1.08 -17.78 5.43
C ARG A 383 0.10 -18.07 6.57
N THR A 384 0.34 -17.49 7.74
CA THR A 384 -0.61 -17.50 8.85
C THR A 384 -0.62 -16.16 9.59
N THR A 385 -1.45 -16.06 10.63
CA THR A 385 -1.52 -14.91 11.52
C THR A 385 -1.23 -15.37 12.95
N THR A 386 -0.40 -14.63 13.67
CA THR A 386 0.09 -15.03 15.00
C THR A 386 -0.15 -13.87 15.98
N PRO A 387 -0.67 -14.11 17.21
CA PRO A 387 -0.78 -13.06 18.21
C PRO A 387 0.57 -12.38 18.46
N VAL A 388 0.61 -11.06 18.57
CA VAL A 388 1.89 -10.31 18.68
C VAL A 388 2.77 -10.72 19.86
N TYR A 389 2.18 -11.31 20.90
CA TYR A 389 2.89 -11.84 22.07
C TYR A 389 3.48 -13.25 21.90
N GLN A 390 3.08 -14.00 20.87
CA GLN A 390 3.63 -15.34 20.61
C GLN A 390 4.94 -15.18 19.85
N ALA A 391 6.03 -15.60 20.48
CA ALA A 391 7.38 -15.35 20.04
C ALA A 391 7.86 -16.40 19.03
N LEU A 392 8.31 -15.96 17.85
CA LEU A 392 8.72 -16.83 16.73
C LEU A 392 10.17 -16.53 16.31
N ALA A 393 10.74 -17.41 15.47
CA ALA A 393 12.04 -17.15 14.87
C ALA A 393 11.97 -16.01 13.84
N VAL A 394 13.11 -15.37 13.61
CA VAL A 394 13.29 -14.35 12.56
C VAL A 394 14.45 -14.77 11.68
N ARG A 395 14.20 -14.93 10.38
CA ARG A 395 15.20 -15.18 9.34
C ARG A 395 15.39 -13.89 8.55
N PRO A 396 16.50 -13.14 8.75
CA PRO A 396 16.69 -11.84 8.10
C PRO A 396 16.80 -11.92 6.57
N VAL A 397 16.48 -10.80 5.93
CA VAL A 397 16.78 -10.55 4.51
C VAL A 397 17.58 -9.27 4.35
N SER A 398 18.34 -9.16 3.26
CA SER A 398 19.07 -7.96 2.87
C SER A 398 18.17 -6.72 2.90
N THR A 399 18.63 -5.63 3.51
CA THR A 399 17.93 -4.34 3.44
C THR A 399 17.83 -3.86 2.00
N ALA A 400 18.81 -4.19 1.16
CA ALA A 400 18.80 -3.93 -0.27
C ALA A 400 18.04 -5.00 -1.06
N LYS A 401 17.40 -4.56 -2.13
CA LYS A 401 16.73 -5.44 -3.11
C LYS A 401 17.73 -6.11 -4.03
N ASN A 402 17.25 -7.10 -4.76
CA ASN A 402 17.99 -7.84 -5.77
C ASN A 402 17.30 -7.63 -7.12
N VAL A 403 17.34 -6.39 -7.62
CA VAL A 403 16.74 -6.03 -8.91
C VAL A 403 17.46 -6.81 -10.00
N ARG A 404 16.71 -7.66 -10.69
CA ARG A 404 17.22 -8.46 -11.80
C ARG A 404 17.67 -7.52 -12.91
N PHE A 405 18.94 -7.62 -13.27
CA PHE A 405 19.46 -7.04 -14.50
C PHE A 405 18.97 -7.88 -15.69
N ASP A 406 18.25 -7.25 -16.61
CA ASP A 406 17.85 -7.87 -17.86
C ASP A 406 18.43 -7.07 -19.04
N LYS A 407 19.52 -7.57 -19.62
CA LYS A 407 20.20 -6.90 -20.73
C LYS A 407 19.32 -6.76 -21.98
N THR A 408 18.24 -7.53 -22.11
CA THR A 408 17.37 -7.43 -23.30
C THR A 408 16.61 -6.11 -23.34
N LEU A 409 16.43 -5.46 -22.18
CA LEU A 409 15.87 -4.11 -22.08
C LEU A 409 16.79 -3.06 -22.71
N LEU A 410 18.10 -3.31 -22.80
CA LEU A 410 19.06 -2.37 -23.39
C LEU A 410 18.88 -2.23 -24.90
N TYR A 411 18.36 -3.25 -25.59
CA TYR A 411 18.28 -3.28 -27.05
C TYR A 411 17.22 -2.32 -27.59
N GLY A 412 17.54 -1.61 -28.68
CA GLY A 412 16.74 -0.51 -29.22
C GLY A 412 17.33 0.86 -28.90
N LYS A 413 16.54 1.93 -29.12
CA LYS A 413 17.02 3.33 -29.02
C LYS A 413 16.82 3.92 -27.63
N TRP A 414 17.79 4.74 -27.23
CA TRP A 414 17.85 5.49 -25.99
C TRP A 414 18.17 6.95 -26.27
N TYR A 415 17.35 7.84 -25.76
CA TYR A 415 17.40 9.29 -25.96
C TYR A 415 17.85 9.96 -24.65
N ILE A 416 18.66 11.02 -24.70
CA ILE A 416 19.07 11.72 -23.46
C ILE A 416 17.82 12.41 -22.86
N ASP A 417 17.55 12.21 -21.57
CA ASP A 417 16.41 12.83 -20.87
C ASP A 417 16.69 14.33 -20.57
N ASN A 418 16.66 15.13 -21.64
CA ASN A 418 17.27 16.45 -21.70
C ASN A 418 16.26 17.61 -21.76
N GLY A 419 14.96 17.31 -21.76
CA GLY A 419 13.86 18.27 -21.84
C GLY A 419 13.65 18.99 -23.16
N GLN A 420 14.24 18.54 -24.27
CA GLN A 420 14.17 19.24 -25.56
C GLN A 420 12.73 19.36 -26.11
N ASP A 421 11.91 18.32 -25.94
CA ASP A 421 10.49 18.33 -26.37
C ASP A 421 9.59 19.11 -25.40
N GLY A 422 10.16 19.66 -24.32
CA GLY A 422 9.47 20.34 -23.24
C GLY A 422 9.12 19.46 -22.04
N LYS A 423 9.52 18.17 -22.01
CA LYS A 423 9.21 17.23 -20.93
C LYS A 423 10.45 16.47 -20.44
N GLN A 424 10.45 16.12 -19.16
CA GLN A 424 11.33 15.07 -18.62
C GLN A 424 10.54 13.76 -18.63
N HIS A 425 11.14 12.67 -19.12
CA HIS A 425 10.44 11.42 -19.37
C HIS A 425 10.53 10.43 -18.20
N VAL A 426 11.69 10.35 -17.55
CA VAL A 426 12.00 9.37 -16.51
C VAL A 426 12.81 9.97 -15.35
N PHE A 427 13.75 10.86 -15.62
CA PHE A 427 14.71 11.38 -14.63
C PHE A 427 14.61 12.91 -14.46
N GLU A 428 15.01 13.44 -13.30
CA GLU A 428 15.17 14.90 -13.11
C GLU A 428 16.44 15.40 -13.82
N GLY A 429 16.33 15.46 -15.15
CA GLY A 429 17.33 15.99 -16.06
C GLY A 429 18.36 14.98 -16.57
N PRO A 430 19.23 15.42 -17.51
CA PRO A 430 20.07 14.52 -18.29
C PRO A 430 21.30 14.00 -17.56
N PHE A 431 21.60 14.52 -16.36
CA PHE A 431 22.72 14.09 -15.54
C PHE A 431 22.36 13.97 -14.06
N THR A 432 23.00 13.02 -13.37
CA THR A 432 22.98 12.92 -11.90
C THR A 432 24.40 12.73 -11.39
N GLN A 433 24.79 13.44 -10.33
CA GLN A 433 26.06 13.25 -9.64
C GLN A 433 25.93 12.14 -8.58
N TRP A 434 26.89 11.22 -8.62
CA TRP A 434 27.06 10.08 -7.72
C TRP A 434 28.48 10.06 -7.14
N GLY A 435 28.74 9.18 -6.17
CA GLY A 435 30.09 8.81 -5.79
C GLY A 435 30.79 7.98 -6.87
N ASP A 436 32.13 7.93 -6.85
CA ASP A 436 32.88 7.06 -7.80
C ASP A 436 32.78 5.56 -7.45
N THR A 437 32.26 5.24 -6.26
CA THR A 437 31.97 3.88 -5.79
C THR A 437 30.53 3.44 -6.05
N ASP A 438 29.67 4.30 -6.59
CA ASP A 438 28.27 3.95 -6.88
C ASP A 438 28.13 2.99 -8.06
N SER A 439 27.14 2.10 -7.95
CA SER A 439 26.93 0.97 -8.84
C SER A 439 25.47 0.55 -8.87
N TRP A 440 25.11 -0.43 -9.70
CA TRP A 440 23.81 -1.11 -9.61
C TRP A 440 23.44 -1.54 -8.19
N ALA A 441 24.44 -1.95 -7.39
CA ALA A 441 24.25 -2.42 -6.04
C ALA A 441 23.75 -1.29 -5.12
N THR A 442 24.28 -0.07 -5.26
CA THR A 442 23.87 1.07 -4.43
C THR A 442 22.63 1.77 -5.00
N VAL A 443 22.56 1.96 -6.32
CA VAL A 443 21.49 2.71 -6.99
C VAL A 443 20.24 1.86 -7.22
N SER A 444 20.29 0.85 -8.12
CA SER A 444 19.12 0.00 -8.43
C SER A 444 18.69 -0.86 -7.24
N ASN A 445 19.64 -1.46 -6.53
CA ASN A 445 19.35 -2.37 -5.42
C ASN A 445 19.15 -1.64 -4.07
N GLY A 446 19.57 -0.38 -3.93
CA GLY A 446 19.46 0.37 -2.68
C GLY A 446 20.38 -0.13 -1.55
N GLN A 447 21.54 -0.72 -1.87
CA GLN A 447 22.56 -1.02 -0.84
C GLN A 447 23.11 0.29 -0.27
N PRO A 448 23.29 0.40 1.06
CA PRO A 448 23.97 1.54 1.64
C PRO A 448 25.39 1.66 1.08
N ASN A 449 25.68 2.74 0.35
CA ASN A 449 27.05 3.09 0.02
C ASN A 449 27.72 3.59 1.31
N ILE A 450 28.62 2.76 1.86
CA ILE A 450 29.34 3.02 3.12
C ILE A 450 30.60 3.86 2.92
N GLU A 451 31.05 4.04 1.67
CA GLU A 451 32.27 4.76 1.32
C GLU A 451 31.96 6.22 0.93
N GLN A 452 30.82 6.46 0.28
CA GLN A 452 30.36 7.80 -0.13
C GLN A 452 28.81 7.86 -0.14
N GLN A 453 28.22 8.98 0.30
CA GLN A 453 26.78 9.24 0.12
C GLN A 453 26.60 10.54 -0.65
N ILE A 454 26.55 10.44 -1.98
CA ILE A 454 26.36 11.56 -2.90
C ILE A 454 25.23 11.20 -3.86
N HIS A 455 24.22 12.04 -3.89
CA HIS A 455 23.15 12.00 -4.90
C HIS A 455 22.72 13.44 -5.17
N TRP A 456 22.93 13.90 -6.41
CA TRP A 456 22.47 15.25 -6.80
C TRP A 456 22.04 15.29 -8.26
N GLU A 457 20.74 15.49 -8.48
CA GLU A 457 20.09 15.51 -9.79
C GLU A 457 20.21 16.90 -10.45
N MET A 458 20.22 16.91 -11.78
CA MET A 458 20.42 18.12 -12.58
C MET A 458 19.08 18.75 -12.99
N GLY A 459 18.48 19.50 -12.06
CA GLY A 459 17.29 20.32 -12.33
C GLY A 459 17.47 21.28 -13.53
N THR A 460 16.35 21.64 -14.17
CA THR A 460 16.27 22.34 -15.48
C THR A 460 17.04 23.66 -15.57
N ASP A 461 17.17 24.37 -14.46
CA ASP A 461 17.73 25.72 -14.39
C ASP A 461 19.26 25.71 -14.15
N ASN A 462 19.88 24.53 -14.08
CA ASN A 462 21.25 24.35 -13.63
C ASN A 462 22.15 23.84 -14.77
N GLY A 463 23.40 24.32 -14.81
CA GLY A 463 24.38 24.02 -15.88
C GLY A 463 25.74 23.55 -15.35
N TRP A 464 25.78 23.01 -14.13
CA TRP A 464 27.01 22.79 -13.36
C TRP A 464 28.03 21.87 -14.04
N ILE A 465 27.58 20.93 -14.87
CA ILE A 465 28.44 20.02 -15.65
C ILE A 465 28.96 20.65 -16.97
N GLY A 466 28.80 21.96 -17.14
CA GLY A 466 29.15 22.70 -18.36
C GLY A 466 28.14 22.55 -19.50
N TYR A 467 27.03 21.85 -19.24
CA TYR A 467 25.97 21.54 -20.18
C TYR A 467 24.92 22.66 -20.26
N THR A 468 24.28 22.80 -21.44
CA THR A 468 23.16 23.72 -21.68
C THR A 468 21.89 22.95 -21.97
N TYR A 469 20.86 23.11 -21.13
CA TYR A 469 19.61 22.36 -21.20
C TYR A 469 18.90 22.49 -22.57
N GLY A 470 18.37 21.38 -23.09
CA GLY A 470 17.61 21.30 -24.35
C GLY A 470 18.40 21.51 -25.66
N GLN A 471 19.75 21.60 -25.63
CA GLN A 471 20.55 21.90 -26.84
C GLN A 471 20.98 20.65 -27.62
N ASP A 472 21.69 19.72 -26.98
CA ASP A 472 22.22 18.53 -27.65
C ASP A 472 21.26 17.35 -27.51
N TYR A 473 21.00 16.67 -28.62
CA TYR A 473 20.04 15.59 -28.70
C TYR A 473 20.46 14.47 -29.65
N GLY A 474 19.63 13.45 -29.76
CA GLY A 474 19.88 12.28 -30.61
C GLY A 474 19.41 11.00 -29.95
N TYR A 475 19.91 9.86 -30.43
CA TYR A 475 19.71 8.57 -29.79
C TYR A 475 20.93 7.67 -29.93
N MET A 476 21.13 6.78 -28.96
CA MET A 476 22.01 5.62 -29.08
C MET A 476 21.15 4.35 -29.23
N GLU A 477 21.43 3.55 -30.25
CA GLU A 477 20.74 2.32 -30.59
C GLU A 477 21.65 1.12 -30.31
N PHE A 478 21.29 0.28 -29.34
CA PHE A 478 22.02 -0.95 -29.04
C PHE A 478 21.40 -2.13 -29.79
N LEU A 479 22.22 -2.90 -30.50
CA LEU A 479 21.82 -4.12 -31.20
C LEU A 479 22.35 -5.36 -30.47
N GLU A 480 21.60 -6.46 -30.53
CA GLU A 480 21.93 -7.72 -29.84
C GLU A 480 23.26 -8.35 -30.31
N ASP A 481 23.73 -8.01 -31.52
CA ASP A 481 25.01 -8.49 -32.06
C ASP A 481 26.25 -7.79 -31.48
N GLY A 482 26.06 -6.86 -30.53
CA GLY A 482 27.11 -6.05 -29.91
C GLY A 482 27.49 -4.80 -30.70
N THR A 483 26.68 -4.37 -31.68
CA THR A 483 26.83 -3.08 -32.38
C THR A 483 26.05 -1.98 -31.67
N VAL A 484 26.62 -0.78 -31.62
CA VAL A 484 25.93 0.43 -31.15
C VAL A 484 26.00 1.53 -32.20
N ASN A 485 24.86 2.09 -32.59
CA ASN A 485 24.77 3.24 -33.48
C ASN A 485 24.43 4.48 -32.66
N ILE A 486 25.11 5.60 -32.88
CA ILE A 486 24.83 6.86 -32.19
C ILE A 486 24.55 7.93 -33.23
N HIS A 487 23.31 8.40 -33.25
CA HIS A 487 22.92 9.61 -33.95
C HIS A 487 22.97 10.76 -32.95
N ARG A 488 23.72 11.81 -33.25
CA ARG A 488 23.81 13.03 -32.44
C ARG A 488 23.45 14.23 -33.30
N LEU A 489 22.80 15.21 -32.68
CA LEU A 489 22.68 16.56 -33.22
C LEU A 489 23.00 17.58 -32.12
N THR A 490 23.99 18.44 -32.38
CA THR A 490 24.46 19.44 -31.42
C THR A 490 23.55 20.67 -31.39
N GLY A 491 23.65 21.49 -30.33
CA GLY A 491 22.96 22.78 -30.26
C GLY A 491 23.26 23.76 -31.42
N GLU A 492 24.35 23.54 -32.17
CA GLU A 492 24.68 24.32 -33.38
C GLU A 492 23.96 23.81 -34.66
N GLY A 493 23.13 22.77 -34.58
CA GLY A 493 22.44 22.19 -35.75
C GLY A 493 23.26 21.12 -36.49
N VAL A 494 24.44 20.74 -36.00
CA VAL A 494 25.35 19.81 -36.67
C VAL A 494 24.99 18.37 -36.30
N SER A 495 24.70 17.54 -37.31
CA SER A 495 24.40 16.11 -37.13
C SER A 495 25.61 15.23 -37.41
N THR A 496 25.79 14.18 -36.60
CA THR A 496 26.82 13.15 -36.78
C THR A 496 26.25 11.76 -36.49
N ASP A 497 26.59 10.79 -37.34
CA ASP A 497 26.31 9.37 -37.14
C ASP A 497 27.61 8.61 -36.87
N GLU A 498 27.65 7.86 -35.77
CA GLU A 498 28.79 7.04 -35.35
C GLU A 498 28.34 5.58 -35.14
N THR A 499 29.18 4.60 -35.48
CA THR A 499 28.92 3.17 -35.22
C THR A 499 30.12 2.58 -34.51
N GLY A 500 29.86 1.87 -33.41
CA GLY A 500 30.86 1.20 -32.58
C GLY A 500 30.41 -0.17 -32.12
N ARG A 501 31.16 -0.72 -31.17
CA ARG A 501 30.94 -2.02 -30.54
C ARG A 501 30.83 -1.88 -29.04
N TYR A 502 30.05 -2.76 -28.44
CA TYR A 502 29.94 -2.86 -26.98
C TYR A 502 29.87 -4.32 -26.52
N THR A 503 30.21 -4.55 -25.26
CA THR A 503 29.93 -5.79 -24.53
C THR A 503 29.36 -5.48 -23.16
N ILE A 504 28.57 -6.40 -22.60
CA ILE A 504 27.98 -6.27 -21.27
C ILE A 504 28.57 -7.35 -20.36
N ASN A 505 29.15 -6.92 -19.25
CA ASN A 505 29.46 -7.78 -18.11
C ASN A 505 28.24 -7.82 -17.19
N GLU A 506 27.42 -8.86 -17.33
CA GLU A 506 26.18 -9.04 -16.56
C GLU A 506 26.42 -9.29 -15.06
N ALA A 507 27.62 -9.74 -14.66
CA ALA A 507 27.96 -9.91 -13.24
C ALA A 507 28.16 -8.53 -12.60
N ASP A 508 29.10 -7.75 -13.15
CA ASP A 508 29.52 -6.45 -12.59
C ASP A 508 28.61 -5.28 -13.00
N LYS A 509 27.65 -5.52 -13.91
CA LYS A 509 26.72 -4.51 -14.47
C LYS A 509 27.45 -3.38 -15.21
N VAL A 510 28.51 -3.76 -15.92
CA VAL A 510 29.39 -2.84 -16.67
C VAL A 510 29.16 -2.99 -18.17
N ILE A 511 29.01 -1.87 -18.87
CA ILE A 511 29.13 -1.81 -20.32
C ILE A 511 30.58 -1.44 -20.68
N ASP A 512 31.19 -2.18 -21.61
CA ASP A 512 32.48 -1.84 -22.21
C ASP A 512 32.22 -1.45 -23.67
N ILE A 513 32.30 -0.14 -23.99
CA ILE A 513 31.92 0.46 -25.28
C ILE A 513 33.11 1.18 -25.93
N ASP A 514 33.37 0.93 -27.22
CA ASP A 514 34.56 1.45 -27.91
C ASP A 514 34.44 2.88 -28.48
N ILE A 515 33.21 3.41 -28.54
CA ILE A 515 32.90 4.81 -28.89
C ILE A 515 32.29 5.55 -27.68
N ASN A 516 32.31 6.88 -27.74
CA ASN A 516 31.70 7.71 -26.70
C ASN A 516 30.19 7.52 -26.68
N VAL A 517 29.60 7.24 -25.50
CA VAL A 517 28.14 7.21 -25.34
C VAL A 517 27.51 8.54 -25.77
N LEU A 518 26.21 8.51 -26.09
CA LEU A 518 25.48 9.72 -26.44
C LEU A 518 25.41 10.64 -25.22
N CYS A 519 26.28 11.63 -25.19
CA CYS A 519 26.43 12.56 -24.09
C CYS A 519 26.56 13.96 -24.69
N ALA A 520 25.79 14.89 -24.15
CA ALA A 520 25.85 16.30 -24.51
C ALA A 520 27.24 16.93 -24.24
N ASP A 521 27.46 18.14 -24.71
CA ASP A 521 28.69 18.87 -24.45
C ASP A 521 28.82 19.18 -22.95
N THR A 522 29.81 18.53 -22.34
CA THR A 522 30.13 18.55 -20.92
C THR A 522 31.64 18.41 -20.75
N TRP A 523 32.18 18.99 -19.67
CA TRP A 523 33.60 18.87 -19.31
C TRP A 523 34.02 17.46 -18.86
N VAL A 524 33.09 16.52 -18.65
CA VAL A 524 33.44 15.12 -18.30
C VAL A 524 34.25 14.47 -19.43
N ALA A 525 35.41 13.91 -19.07
CA ALA A 525 36.36 13.34 -20.03
C ALA A 525 36.07 11.87 -20.39
N GLY A 526 35.69 11.05 -19.42
CA GLY A 526 35.45 9.61 -19.60
C GLY A 526 34.06 9.32 -20.15
N LYS A 527 33.93 9.16 -21.48
CA LYS A 527 32.65 8.88 -22.17
C LYS A 527 32.59 7.50 -22.84
N SER A 528 33.66 6.70 -22.77
CA SER A 528 33.84 5.41 -23.43
C SER A 528 34.71 4.47 -22.60
N GLY A 529 34.83 3.21 -23.03
CA GLY A 529 35.44 2.12 -22.28
C GLY A 529 34.45 1.50 -21.29
N LYS A 530 34.94 1.11 -20.11
CA LYS A 530 34.15 0.47 -19.05
C LYS A 530 33.40 1.50 -18.22
N LEU A 531 32.08 1.48 -18.30
CA LEU A 531 31.15 2.36 -17.61
C LEU A 531 30.14 1.54 -16.79
N ASN A 532 29.83 1.96 -15.56
CA ASN A 532 28.84 1.26 -14.74
C ASN A 532 27.43 1.59 -15.24
N ILE A 533 26.57 0.57 -15.36
CA ILE A 533 25.12 0.76 -15.48
C ILE A 533 24.57 0.86 -14.05
N LEU A 534 24.03 2.02 -13.70
CA LEU A 534 23.46 2.26 -12.37
C LEU A 534 21.99 1.83 -12.31
N THR A 535 21.27 2.02 -13.42
CA THR A 535 19.84 1.76 -13.59
C THR A 535 19.55 1.28 -15.01
N LEU A 536 18.70 0.27 -15.16
CA LEU A 536 18.14 -0.21 -16.43
C LEU A 536 16.73 -0.75 -16.19
N THR A 537 15.74 -0.13 -16.81
CA THR A 537 14.32 -0.54 -16.83
C THR A 537 13.82 -0.59 -18.28
N SER A 538 12.52 -0.86 -18.50
CA SER A 538 11.93 -0.78 -19.86
C SER A 538 11.90 0.65 -20.42
N ASP A 539 11.99 1.64 -19.53
CA ASP A 539 11.70 3.03 -19.84
C ASP A 539 12.93 3.93 -19.60
N GLY A 540 13.83 3.57 -18.65
CA GLY A 540 14.99 4.39 -18.23
C GLY A 540 16.32 3.64 -18.12
N LEU A 541 17.42 4.34 -18.43
CA LEU A 541 18.80 3.86 -18.36
C LEU A 541 19.70 4.95 -17.76
N GLN A 542 20.62 4.58 -16.87
CA GLN A 542 21.66 5.47 -16.35
C GLN A 542 23.05 4.82 -16.51
N ILE A 543 23.94 5.49 -17.25
CA ILE A 543 25.33 5.07 -17.47
C ILE A 543 26.26 6.05 -16.76
N ALA A 544 27.04 5.57 -15.79
CA ALA A 544 27.98 6.37 -15.01
C ALA A 544 29.25 6.72 -15.81
N LEU A 545 29.57 8.01 -15.90
CA LEU A 545 30.80 8.52 -16.48
C LEU A 545 31.83 8.82 -15.37
N PRO A 546 32.96 8.10 -15.30
CA PRO A 546 34.00 8.36 -14.31
C PRO A 546 34.83 9.60 -14.70
N ASN A 547 35.08 10.50 -13.74
CA ASN A 547 35.88 11.72 -13.99
C ASN A 547 37.23 11.76 -13.26
N GLY A 548 37.47 10.85 -12.29
CA GLY A 548 38.76 10.74 -11.59
C GLY A 548 39.01 11.78 -10.50
N ASP A 549 37.94 12.45 -10.05
CA ASP A 549 37.91 13.48 -9.01
C ASP A 549 37.20 13.02 -7.72
N GLY A 550 36.85 11.73 -7.62
CA GLY A 550 36.05 11.16 -6.53
C GLY A 550 34.54 11.16 -6.81
N TYR A 551 34.12 11.44 -8.04
CA TYR A 551 32.72 11.39 -8.47
C TYR A 551 32.54 10.57 -9.74
N ALA A 552 31.32 10.07 -9.92
CA ALA A 552 30.80 9.60 -11.20
C ALA A 552 29.56 10.41 -11.59
N TYR A 553 29.41 10.69 -12.88
CA TYR A 553 28.32 11.49 -13.41
C TYR A 553 27.49 10.62 -14.35
N SER A 554 26.28 10.22 -13.96
CA SER A 554 25.45 9.45 -14.89
C SER A 554 24.94 10.34 -16.00
N VAL A 555 24.91 9.80 -17.23
CA VAL A 555 23.99 10.31 -18.26
C VAL A 555 22.69 9.52 -18.13
N ASN A 556 21.59 10.24 -18.14
CA ASN A 556 20.25 9.72 -17.93
C ASN A 556 19.51 9.64 -19.29
N TYR A 557 18.94 8.48 -19.60
CA TYR A 557 18.29 8.22 -20.89
C TYR A 557 16.90 7.60 -20.74
N TYR A 558 15.99 7.93 -21.65
CA TYR A 558 14.70 7.26 -21.81
C TYR A 558 14.65 6.41 -23.08
N SER A 559 13.88 5.32 -23.05
CA SER A 559 13.82 4.35 -24.15
C SER A 559 12.90 4.81 -25.29
N GLN A 560 13.06 4.23 -26.48
CA GLN A 560 12.17 4.45 -27.62
C GLN A 560 10.71 4.17 -27.28
N ARG A 561 10.45 3.08 -26.55
CA ARG A 561 9.12 2.73 -26.04
C ARG A 561 8.53 3.88 -25.21
N LYS A 562 9.34 4.49 -24.34
CA LYS A 562 8.93 5.63 -23.51
C LYS A 562 8.68 6.89 -24.36
N ALA A 563 9.55 7.16 -25.33
CA ALA A 563 9.36 8.24 -26.30
C ALA A 563 8.05 8.10 -27.10
N GLU A 564 7.75 6.90 -27.58
CA GLU A 564 6.53 6.58 -28.34
C GLU A 564 5.26 6.64 -27.49
N ALA A 565 5.36 6.25 -26.20
CA ALA A 565 4.26 6.34 -25.24
C ALA A 565 3.92 7.80 -24.86
N ASP A 566 4.92 8.66 -24.69
CA ASP A 566 4.75 10.05 -24.28
C ASP A 566 4.49 11.03 -25.43
N ALA A 567 4.79 10.61 -26.68
CA ALA A 567 4.61 11.41 -27.87
C ALA A 567 3.17 11.94 -27.99
N MET A 568 3.02 13.25 -28.14
CA MET A 568 1.71 13.90 -28.32
C MET A 568 0.92 13.27 -29.48
N ILE A 569 -0.40 13.21 -29.36
CA ILE A 569 -1.32 12.67 -30.38
C ILE A 569 -1.89 13.84 -31.20
N PRO A 570 -1.48 14.03 -32.47
CA PRO A 570 -2.02 15.08 -33.33
C PRO A 570 -3.48 14.83 -33.68
N VAL A 571 -4.26 15.91 -33.67
CA VAL A 571 -5.65 15.92 -34.16
C VAL A 571 -5.71 16.80 -35.39
N THR A 572 -6.05 16.19 -36.53
CA THR A 572 -6.15 16.87 -37.83
C THR A 572 -7.60 17.02 -38.29
N LEU A 573 -7.94 18.21 -38.77
CA LEU A 573 -9.23 18.53 -39.37
C LEU A 573 -9.10 18.55 -40.90
N LEU A 574 -9.97 17.80 -41.58
CA LEU A 574 -10.30 18.04 -42.98
C LEU A 574 -11.69 18.66 -43.00
N CYS A 575 -11.84 19.86 -43.55
CA CYS A 575 -13.12 20.56 -43.66
C CYS A 575 -13.09 21.44 -44.91
N ALA A 576 -13.55 20.93 -46.04
CA ALA A 576 -13.41 21.56 -47.36
C ALA A 576 -14.73 21.61 -48.11
N GLY A 577 -15.05 22.79 -48.65
CA GLY A 577 -16.26 23.06 -49.43
C GLY A 577 -16.08 22.93 -50.93
N ASN A 578 -17.13 23.27 -51.69
CA ASN A 578 -17.12 23.22 -53.16
C ASN A 578 -16.34 24.40 -53.80
N GLY A 579 -15.02 24.43 -53.57
CA GLY A 579 -14.05 24.94 -54.55
C GLY A 579 -13.49 26.37 -54.42
N GLU A 580 -13.08 26.93 -53.27
CA GLU A 580 -13.06 26.52 -51.86
C GLU A 580 -13.09 27.82 -51.01
N PRO A 581 -13.56 27.77 -49.75
CA PRO A 581 -12.62 27.83 -48.61
C PRO A 581 -12.67 26.58 -47.74
N GLY A 582 -11.59 26.27 -47.01
CA GLY A 582 -11.53 25.12 -46.11
C GLY A 582 -10.11 24.72 -45.69
N THR A 583 -9.95 23.49 -45.21
CA THR A 583 -8.67 22.84 -44.91
C THR A 583 -8.65 21.36 -45.31
N TRP A 584 -7.47 20.87 -45.69
CA TRP A 584 -7.15 19.48 -46.02
C TRP A 584 -6.09 18.92 -45.06
N GLY A 585 -6.40 18.86 -43.76
CA GLY A 585 -5.54 18.22 -42.75
C GLY A 585 -4.78 19.19 -41.84
N THR A 586 -5.32 20.38 -41.54
CA THR A 586 -4.75 21.27 -40.51
C THR A 586 -4.73 20.56 -39.16
N VAL A 587 -3.59 20.57 -38.47
CA VAL A 587 -3.51 20.16 -37.06
C VAL A 587 -4.23 21.20 -36.21
N VAL A 588 -5.35 20.82 -35.61
CA VAL A 588 -6.21 21.67 -34.76
C VAL A 588 -5.97 21.45 -33.26
N GLY A 589 -5.18 20.44 -32.91
CA GLY A 589 -4.75 20.18 -31.54
C GLY A 589 -3.70 19.08 -31.46
N GLN A 590 -3.10 18.96 -30.28
CA GLN A 590 -2.23 17.86 -29.91
C GLN A 590 -2.56 17.46 -28.47
N ILE A 591 -2.86 16.19 -28.23
CA ILE A 591 -3.27 15.69 -26.92
C ILE A 591 -2.09 15.00 -26.24
N ASP A 592 -1.88 15.31 -24.96
CA ASP A 592 -0.94 14.58 -24.11
C ASP A 592 -1.53 13.21 -23.77
N PRO A 593 -0.84 12.08 -24.03
CA PRO A 593 -1.31 10.75 -23.66
C PRO A 593 -1.72 10.62 -22.18
N ALA A 594 -1.07 11.36 -21.28
CA ALA A 594 -1.42 11.38 -19.84
C ALA A 594 -2.70 12.17 -19.50
N LYS A 595 -3.28 12.86 -20.49
CA LYS A 595 -4.53 13.64 -20.38
C LYS A 595 -5.54 13.24 -21.47
N LEU A 596 -5.37 12.06 -22.06
CA LEU A 596 -6.11 11.65 -23.25
C LEU A 596 -7.59 11.37 -22.95
N ASP A 597 -7.89 10.68 -21.85
CA ASP A 597 -9.26 10.42 -21.42
C ASP A 597 -10.00 11.69 -20.98
N GLY A 598 -11.28 11.77 -21.35
CA GLY A 598 -12.16 12.89 -21.03
C GLY A 598 -12.44 13.82 -22.20
N GLN A 599 -12.87 15.05 -21.88
CA GLN A 599 -13.38 16.00 -22.87
C GLN A 599 -12.27 16.94 -23.38
N HIS A 600 -12.23 17.11 -24.70
CA HIS A 600 -11.31 17.98 -25.43
C HIS A 600 -12.09 18.91 -26.36
N THR A 601 -11.57 20.12 -26.58
CA THR A 601 -12.13 21.08 -27.54
C THR A 601 -11.03 21.52 -28.49
N PHE A 602 -11.30 21.43 -29.79
CA PHE A 602 -10.41 21.86 -30.87
C PHE A 602 -11.04 23.02 -31.63
N THR A 603 -10.25 24.05 -31.91
CA THR A 603 -10.70 25.26 -32.63
C THR A 603 -9.92 25.39 -33.92
N TYR A 604 -10.64 25.57 -35.03
CA TYR A 604 -10.10 25.92 -36.33
C TYR A 604 -10.53 27.33 -36.70
N GLU A 605 -9.55 28.23 -36.89
CA GLU A 605 -9.76 29.59 -37.39
C GLU A 605 -9.68 29.59 -38.92
N GLY A 606 -10.77 29.93 -39.59
CA GLY A 606 -10.90 29.88 -41.05
C GLY A 606 -12.36 29.93 -41.49
N ALA A 607 -12.61 29.62 -42.76
CA ALA A 607 -13.96 29.53 -43.31
C ALA A 607 -14.16 28.21 -44.05
N CYS A 608 -15.41 27.74 -44.09
CA CYS A 608 -15.86 26.66 -44.97
C CYS A 608 -17.33 26.91 -45.33
N SER A 609 -17.70 26.65 -46.57
CA SER A 609 -19.07 26.80 -47.07
C SER A 609 -19.39 25.69 -48.05
N ASP A 610 -20.61 25.16 -48.03
CA ASP A 610 -21.02 24.01 -48.86
C ASP A 610 -20.08 22.80 -48.68
N ALA A 611 -19.90 22.34 -47.44
CA ALA A 611 -18.91 21.31 -47.10
C ALA A 611 -19.11 20.02 -47.92
N MET A 612 -18.03 19.54 -48.54
CA MET A 612 -17.97 18.27 -49.29
C MET A 612 -17.22 17.19 -48.51
N VAL A 613 -16.23 17.60 -47.70
CA VAL A 613 -15.45 16.75 -46.80
C VAL A 613 -15.39 17.41 -45.43
N PHE A 614 -15.68 16.64 -44.40
CA PHE A 614 -15.60 17.00 -42.99
C PHE A 614 -15.22 15.74 -42.18
N THR A 615 -13.95 15.63 -41.78
CA THR A 615 -13.43 14.57 -40.90
C THR A 615 -12.58 15.16 -39.78
N LEU A 616 -12.56 14.47 -38.64
CA LEU A 616 -11.63 14.71 -37.55
C LEU A 616 -10.81 13.44 -37.33
N ASP A 617 -9.50 13.55 -37.45
CA ASP A 617 -8.56 12.43 -37.46
C ASP A 617 -7.58 12.53 -36.28
N PHE A 618 -7.58 11.53 -35.40
CA PHE A 618 -6.65 11.40 -34.27
C PHE A 618 -5.53 10.44 -34.66
N GLN A 619 -4.33 10.97 -34.89
CA GLN A 619 -3.26 10.23 -35.55
C GLN A 619 -2.61 9.19 -34.63
N GLY A 620 -2.53 7.95 -35.11
CA GLY A 620 -1.99 6.81 -34.35
C GLY A 620 -2.82 6.35 -33.15
N LEU A 621 -4.00 6.95 -32.89
CA LEU A 621 -4.78 6.72 -31.67
C LEU A 621 -5.18 5.25 -31.50
N VAL A 622 -5.68 4.58 -32.56
CA VAL A 622 -6.09 3.17 -32.52
C VAL A 622 -4.90 2.23 -32.36
N SER A 623 -3.73 2.61 -32.91
CA SER A 623 -2.50 1.80 -32.75
C SER A 623 -2.02 1.73 -31.30
N ARG A 624 -2.27 2.78 -30.52
CA ARG A 624 -1.89 2.87 -29.10
C ARG A 624 -2.99 2.40 -28.15
N TYR A 625 -4.26 2.65 -28.52
CA TYR A 625 -5.44 2.36 -27.72
C TYR A 625 -6.48 1.63 -28.58
N PRO A 626 -6.38 0.29 -28.75
CA PRO A 626 -7.24 -0.45 -29.67
C PRO A 626 -8.74 -0.43 -29.30
N ASN A 627 -9.06 -0.23 -28.03
CA ASN A 627 -10.42 -0.13 -27.50
C ASN A 627 -10.92 1.32 -27.41
N VAL A 628 -10.26 2.28 -28.07
CA VAL A 628 -10.62 3.69 -27.94
C VAL A 628 -11.99 3.99 -28.58
N PHE A 629 -12.80 4.78 -27.87
CA PHE A 629 -14.02 5.38 -28.38
C PHE A 629 -13.94 6.90 -28.27
N VAL A 630 -14.29 7.59 -29.36
CA VAL A 630 -14.42 9.05 -29.39
C VAL A 630 -15.78 9.43 -29.93
N ARG A 631 -16.50 10.29 -29.20
CA ARG A 631 -17.78 10.88 -29.62
C ARG A 631 -17.73 12.40 -29.64
N ILE A 632 -18.54 13.01 -30.51
CA ILE A 632 -18.72 14.47 -30.54
C ILE A 632 -19.82 14.86 -29.56
N ASP A 633 -19.51 15.78 -28.63
CA ASP A 633 -20.44 16.30 -27.63
C ASP A 633 -21.17 17.55 -28.13
N GLU A 634 -20.43 18.47 -28.75
CA GLU A 634 -20.89 19.77 -29.23
C GLU A 634 -20.04 20.22 -30.43
N MET A 635 -20.64 20.99 -31.34
CA MET A 635 -19.92 21.76 -32.35
C MET A 635 -20.47 23.19 -32.40
N LYS A 636 -19.60 24.16 -32.69
CA LYS A 636 -19.98 25.57 -32.86
C LYS A 636 -19.40 26.14 -34.16
N CYS A 637 -20.23 26.85 -34.91
CA CYS A 637 -19.83 27.65 -36.07
C CYS A 637 -19.89 29.13 -35.69
N ASP A 638 -18.79 29.85 -35.84
CA ASP A 638 -18.66 31.27 -35.48
C ASP A 638 -19.16 31.57 -34.04
N GLY A 639 -18.84 30.67 -33.11
CA GLY A 639 -19.26 30.71 -31.70
C GLY A 639 -20.70 30.26 -31.40
N ASN A 640 -21.50 29.89 -32.41
CA ASN A 640 -22.89 29.46 -32.24
C ASN A 640 -23.02 27.94 -32.33
N ALA A 641 -23.65 27.31 -31.32
CA ALA A 641 -23.86 25.86 -31.31
C ALA A 641 -24.76 25.40 -32.47
N ILE A 642 -24.33 24.33 -33.17
CA ILE A 642 -25.06 23.73 -34.29
C ILE A 642 -25.70 22.39 -33.91
N LYS A 643 -26.81 22.05 -34.57
CA LYS A 643 -27.45 20.73 -34.48
C LYS A 643 -26.69 19.74 -35.38
N PHE A 644 -26.57 18.49 -34.92
CA PHE A 644 -26.05 17.38 -35.73
C PHE A 644 -26.71 16.05 -35.31
N ASN A 645 -26.84 15.12 -36.25
CA ASN A 645 -27.33 13.76 -36.03
C ASN A 645 -26.14 12.78 -36.07
N ALA A 646 -25.57 12.48 -34.91
CA ALA A 646 -24.39 11.62 -34.78
C ALA A 646 -24.64 10.14 -35.12
N ASN A 647 -25.90 9.72 -35.33
CA ASN A 647 -26.22 8.40 -35.91
C ASN A 647 -25.77 8.30 -37.38
N ASN A 648 -25.52 9.42 -38.06
CA ASN A 648 -25.04 9.47 -39.46
C ASN A 648 -23.51 9.64 -39.59
N PHE A 649 -22.78 9.65 -38.48
CA PHE A 649 -21.31 9.67 -38.47
C PHE A 649 -20.72 8.26 -38.60
N PHE A 650 -19.45 8.17 -39.02
CA PHE A 650 -18.66 6.94 -39.05
C PHE A 650 -17.41 7.11 -38.17
N TYR A 651 -17.05 6.08 -37.42
CA TYR A 651 -16.07 6.12 -36.33
C TYR A 651 -15.06 4.98 -36.43
N GLY A 652 -13.78 5.23 -36.15
CA GLY A 652 -12.73 4.20 -36.00
C GLY A 652 -11.63 4.28 -37.07
N ASP A 653 -10.87 3.19 -37.24
CA ASP A 653 -9.79 3.11 -38.26
C ASP A 653 -10.35 2.85 -39.66
N ILE A 654 -11.01 3.87 -40.21
CA ILE A 654 -11.72 3.86 -41.49
C ILE A 654 -10.78 3.54 -42.68
N GLU A 655 -9.50 3.86 -42.55
CA GLU A 655 -8.46 3.76 -43.59
C GLU A 655 -7.50 2.57 -43.39
N ASN A 656 -7.53 1.89 -42.24
CA ASN A 656 -6.57 0.85 -41.82
C ASN A 656 -5.13 1.39 -41.72
N ASN A 657 -4.97 2.59 -41.16
CA ASN A 657 -3.69 3.25 -40.95
C ASN A 657 -3.38 3.53 -39.46
N GLY A 658 -4.20 3.03 -38.54
CA GLY A 658 -4.00 3.15 -37.11
C GLY A 658 -4.48 4.47 -36.51
N ASN A 659 -5.07 5.36 -37.31
CA ASN A 659 -5.71 6.59 -36.86
C ASN A 659 -7.15 6.29 -36.41
N TYR A 660 -7.69 7.08 -35.47
CA TYR A 660 -9.14 7.09 -35.24
C TYR A 660 -9.75 8.23 -36.04
N ARG A 661 -10.59 7.93 -37.03
CA ARG A 661 -11.36 8.93 -37.77
C ARG A 661 -12.76 9.03 -37.19
N ILE A 662 -13.25 10.26 -37.05
CA ILE A 662 -14.67 10.59 -37.08
C ILE A 662 -14.94 11.21 -38.46
N GLU A 663 -15.73 10.55 -39.29
CA GLU A 663 -16.20 11.08 -40.56
C GLU A 663 -17.61 11.64 -40.34
N LEU A 664 -17.73 12.98 -40.45
CA LEU A 664 -18.96 13.72 -40.16
C LEU A 664 -19.80 13.96 -41.42
N PHE A 665 -19.13 14.22 -42.55
CA PHE A 665 -19.72 14.33 -43.88
C PHE A 665 -18.62 14.16 -44.93
N ASN A 666 -18.72 13.20 -45.84
CA ASN A 666 -17.67 13.03 -46.87
C ASN A 666 -18.25 12.39 -48.13
N VAL A 667 -18.26 13.12 -49.24
CA VAL A 667 -18.82 12.66 -50.53
C VAL A 667 -18.01 11.52 -51.18
N TRP A 668 -16.80 11.24 -50.69
CA TRP A 668 -15.98 10.08 -51.07
C TRP A 668 -15.77 9.09 -49.90
N GLY A 669 -16.51 9.26 -48.81
CA GLY A 669 -16.36 8.51 -47.56
C GLY A 669 -17.15 7.20 -47.50
N LYS A 670 -17.21 6.61 -46.29
CA LYS A 670 -18.02 5.42 -46.00
C LYS A 670 -19.51 5.69 -46.12
N GLY A 671 -19.95 6.90 -45.78
CA GLY A 671 -21.36 7.33 -45.86
C GLY A 671 -21.87 7.71 -47.25
N ALA A 672 -21.09 7.51 -48.31
CA ALA A 672 -21.38 8.05 -49.63
C ALA A 672 -21.42 6.99 -50.75
N ALA A 673 -22.20 7.32 -51.79
CA ALA A 673 -22.25 6.59 -53.05
C ALA A 673 -22.29 7.58 -54.22
N GLU A 674 -21.61 7.27 -55.32
CA GLU A 674 -21.60 8.09 -56.55
C GLU A 674 -21.26 9.58 -56.34
N GLY A 675 -20.41 9.91 -55.36
CA GLY A 675 -20.04 11.30 -55.04
C GLY A 675 -21.09 12.06 -54.22
N LYS A 676 -21.94 11.34 -53.47
CA LYS A 676 -23.03 11.90 -52.66
C LYS A 676 -23.13 11.21 -51.31
N VAL A 677 -23.23 11.98 -50.24
CA VAL A 677 -23.54 11.47 -48.90
C VAL A 677 -25.00 11.01 -48.86
N LEU A 678 -25.24 9.79 -48.39
CA LEU A 678 -26.55 9.13 -48.43
C LEU A 678 -27.56 9.79 -47.48
N ASN A 679 -27.15 10.04 -46.23
CA ASN A 679 -27.92 10.77 -45.22
C ASN A 679 -27.04 11.84 -44.60
N SER A 680 -27.44 13.12 -44.64
CA SER A 680 -26.66 14.17 -43.98
C SER A 680 -26.75 14.05 -42.45
N ALA A 681 -25.67 14.42 -41.76
CA ALA A 681 -25.68 14.63 -40.33
C ALA A 681 -26.14 16.04 -39.93
N PHE A 682 -26.24 16.99 -40.87
CA PHE A 682 -26.49 18.43 -40.59
C PHE A 682 -27.80 18.97 -41.19
N SER A 683 -28.61 18.09 -41.80
CA SER A 683 -29.95 18.40 -42.31
C SER A 683 -30.76 17.12 -42.54
N ASP A 684 -32.06 17.24 -42.83
CA ASP A 684 -32.89 16.13 -43.35
C ASP A 684 -32.55 15.71 -44.81
N SER A 685 -31.47 16.26 -45.39
CA SER A 685 -31.13 16.01 -46.79
C SER A 685 -30.52 14.63 -47.01
N GLN A 686 -30.90 14.00 -48.12
CA GLN A 686 -30.38 12.70 -48.56
C GLN A 686 -29.79 12.80 -49.97
N ASN A 687 -28.78 11.97 -50.26
CA ASN A 687 -28.10 11.89 -51.56
C ASN A 687 -27.54 13.24 -52.05
N VAL A 688 -26.86 13.97 -51.16
CA VAL A 688 -26.31 15.32 -51.41
C VAL A 688 -24.81 15.31 -51.73
N SER A 689 -24.39 16.16 -52.66
CA SER A 689 -22.98 16.31 -53.10
C SER A 689 -22.21 17.41 -52.37
N SER A 690 -22.85 18.10 -51.43
CA SER A 690 -22.30 19.11 -50.51
C SER A 690 -23.37 19.40 -49.46
N GLU A 691 -22.97 19.89 -48.29
CA GLU A 691 -23.91 20.30 -47.24
C GLU A 691 -23.99 21.83 -47.11
N PRO A 692 -25.00 22.48 -47.73
CA PRO A 692 -25.19 23.93 -47.64
C PRO A 692 -25.68 24.41 -46.26
N THR A 693 -26.22 23.55 -45.39
CA THR A 693 -26.62 23.98 -44.02
C THR A 693 -25.43 24.12 -43.08
N PHE A 694 -24.30 23.49 -43.40
CA PHE A 694 -23.05 23.60 -42.66
C PHE A 694 -22.15 24.65 -43.33
N SER A 695 -21.97 25.79 -42.68
CA SER A 695 -21.07 26.86 -43.12
C SER A 695 -20.60 27.70 -41.93
N PHE A 696 -19.38 28.22 -42.00
CA PHE A 696 -18.79 29.16 -41.03
C PHE A 696 -17.82 30.12 -41.73
N GLY A 697 -17.74 31.36 -41.25
CA GLY A 697 -16.96 32.43 -41.87
C GLY A 697 -15.67 32.83 -41.13
N GLY A 698 -15.53 32.46 -39.87
CA GLY A 698 -14.40 32.80 -39.00
C GLY A 698 -13.86 31.64 -38.17
N SER A 699 -14.71 30.80 -37.57
CA SER A 699 -14.23 29.66 -36.78
C SER A 699 -15.18 28.47 -36.67
N LEU A 700 -14.58 27.29 -36.43
CA LEU A 700 -15.23 26.04 -36.09
C LEU A 700 -14.64 25.50 -34.78
N GLU A 701 -15.48 25.27 -33.78
CA GLU A 701 -15.11 24.58 -32.54
C GLU A 701 -15.76 23.19 -32.51
N ILE A 702 -14.99 22.16 -32.14
CA ILE A 702 -15.46 20.79 -31.99
C ILE A 702 -15.07 20.30 -30.59
N THR A 703 -16.07 19.94 -29.78
CA THR A 703 -15.88 19.34 -28.47
C THR A 703 -16.19 17.85 -28.55
N CYS A 704 -15.26 17.01 -28.10
CA CYS A 704 -15.40 15.56 -28.09
C CYS A 704 -14.98 14.94 -26.76
N THR A 705 -15.57 13.80 -26.40
CA THR A 705 -15.09 12.96 -25.29
C THR A 705 -14.33 11.77 -25.87
N ILE A 706 -13.12 11.52 -25.37
CA ILE A 706 -12.28 10.34 -25.65
C ILE A 706 -12.34 9.39 -24.44
N ILE A 707 -12.44 8.09 -24.70
CA ILE A 707 -12.40 7.01 -23.70
C ILE A 707 -11.46 5.93 -24.25
N THR A 708 -10.32 5.69 -23.61
CA THR A 708 -9.22 4.88 -24.13
C THR A 708 -9.42 3.37 -24.01
N ASP A 709 -10.13 2.92 -22.97
CA ASP A 709 -10.52 1.52 -22.76
C ASP A 709 -12.05 1.39 -22.75
N ALA A 710 -12.65 1.54 -23.92
CA ALA A 710 -14.09 1.59 -24.10
C ALA A 710 -14.66 0.25 -24.59
N ASP A 711 -15.31 -0.48 -23.69
CA ASP A 711 -16.10 -1.67 -23.99
C ASP A 711 -17.53 -1.25 -24.40
N VAL A 712 -17.66 -0.66 -25.60
CA VAL A 712 -18.91 -0.06 -26.10
C VAL A 712 -19.83 -1.11 -26.74
N ALA A 713 -19.28 -1.96 -27.61
CA ALA A 713 -20.03 -2.84 -28.50
C ALA A 713 -20.36 -4.20 -27.85
N LYS A 714 -21.21 -4.17 -26.83
CA LYS A 714 -21.56 -5.32 -25.99
C LYS A 714 -23.07 -5.45 -25.73
N ALA A 715 -23.42 -6.51 -24.99
CA ALA A 715 -24.74 -6.65 -24.37
C ALA A 715 -24.87 -5.73 -23.15
N TYR A 716 -26.03 -5.06 -23.03
CA TYR A 716 -26.42 -4.24 -21.90
C TYR A 716 -27.74 -4.76 -21.32
N THR A 717 -27.86 -4.71 -19.98
CA THR A 717 -29.03 -5.22 -19.24
C THR A 717 -29.85 -4.06 -18.69
N PRO A 718 -31.04 -3.75 -19.23
CA PRO A 718 -32.00 -2.87 -18.58
C PRO A 718 -32.58 -3.52 -17.32
N LYS A 719 -32.69 -2.73 -16.25
CA LYS A 719 -33.23 -3.12 -14.95
C LYS A 719 -34.45 -2.25 -14.64
N LEU A 720 -35.61 -2.86 -14.42
CA LEU A 720 -36.79 -2.17 -13.90
C LEU A 720 -36.68 -2.10 -12.38
N VAL A 721 -36.38 -0.91 -11.85
CA VAL A 721 -36.29 -0.64 -10.42
C VAL A 721 -37.59 -0.01 -9.96
N SER A 722 -38.17 -0.55 -8.88
CA SER A 722 -39.26 0.08 -8.14
C SER A 722 -39.01 -0.08 -6.64
N ILE A 723 -39.08 1.02 -5.90
CA ILE A 723 -38.82 1.10 -4.45
C ILE A 723 -40.02 1.71 -3.75
N ASN A 724 -40.52 1.02 -2.72
CA ASN A 724 -41.66 1.45 -1.91
C ASN A 724 -41.23 2.47 -0.81
N PRO A 725 -42.19 3.14 -0.13
CA PRO A 725 -41.89 4.16 0.90
C PRO A 725 -41.18 3.63 2.16
N THR A 726 -41.09 2.31 2.31
CA THR A 726 -40.37 1.64 3.40
C THR A 726 -38.98 1.14 2.99
N TRP A 727 -38.46 1.60 1.84
CA TRP A 727 -37.19 1.17 1.22
C TRP A 727 -37.15 -0.32 0.82
N GLY A 728 -38.31 -0.95 0.67
CA GLY A 728 -38.45 -2.29 0.12
C GLY A 728 -38.55 -2.25 -1.41
N GLY A 729 -37.74 -3.07 -2.08
CA GLY A 729 -37.79 -3.28 -3.53
C GLY A 729 -36.52 -3.96 -4.05
N ASP A 730 -36.53 -4.35 -5.33
CA ASP A 730 -35.37 -4.90 -6.03
C ASP A 730 -34.74 -3.84 -6.96
N TRP A 731 -33.42 -3.69 -6.83
CA TRP A 731 -32.57 -2.80 -7.63
C TRP A 731 -32.01 -3.48 -8.89
N ASN A 732 -32.21 -4.79 -9.07
CA ASN A 732 -31.62 -5.57 -10.15
C ASN A 732 -32.63 -6.36 -10.98
N ASN A 733 -33.94 -6.18 -10.79
CA ASN A 733 -34.96 -6.89 -11.55
C ASN A 733 -34.87 -6.57 -13.06
N ASN A 734 -34.49 -7.57 -13.86
CA ASN A 734 -34.29 -7.45 -15.31
C ASN A 734 -34.97 -8.56 -16.12
N GLN A 735 -35.45 -9.63 -15.49
CA GLN A 735 -36.05 -10.81 -16.14
C GLN A 735 -35.22 -11.47 -17.27
N GLY A 736 -33.89 -11.24 -17.31
CA GLY A 736 -33.01 -11.68 -18.39
C GLY A 736 -33.05 -10.81 -19.66
N ALA A 737 -33.69 -9.64 -19.60
CA ALA A 737 -33.72 -8.67 -20.70
C ALA A 737 -32.32 -8.14 -21.03
N MET A 738 -31.98 -8.10 -22.31
CA MET A 738 -30.73 -7.55 -22.84
C MET A 738 -30.92 -6.97 -24.25
N PHE A 739 -30.19 -5.91 -24.58
CA PHE A 739 -29.94 -5.47 -25.97
C PHE A 739 -28.44 -5.50 -26.26
N ASN A 740 -28.08 -5.57 -27.53
CA ASN A 740 -26.70 -5.37 -27.96
C ASN A 740 -26.53 -3.97 -28.54
N VAL A 741 -25.46 -3.27 -28.16
CA VAL A 741 -24.89 -2.21 -29.00
C VAL A 741 -23.98 -2.90 -30.01
N LYS A 742 -24.33 -2.82 -31.28
CA LYS A 742 -23.50 -3.31 -32.39
C LYS A 742 -22.57 -2.22 -32.89
N TYR A 743 -21.37 -2.62 -33.27
CA TYR A 743 -20.46 -1.82 -34.09
C TYR A 743 -20.22 -2.55 -35.41
N GLU A 744 -20.86 -2.06 -36.48
CA GLU A 744 -20.78 -2.64 -37.83
C GLU A 744 -20.60 -1.51 -38.84
N ASN A 745 -19.77 -1.71 -39.88
CA ASN A 745 -19.49 -0.72 -40.92
C ASN A 745 -19.10 0.68 -40.38
N PHE A 746 -18.33 0.73 -39.29
CA PHE A 746 -17.90 1.97 -38.62
C PHE A 746 -19.02 2.77 -37.93
N GLN A 747 -20.20 2.16 -37.68
CA GLN A 747 -21.32 2.83 -36.99
C GLN A 747 -21.82 2.03 -35.80
N TYR A 748 -22.36 2.72 -34.79
CA TYR A 748 -22.98 2.13 -33.61
C TYR A 748 -24.51 2.09 -33.74
N SER A 749 -25.13 0.97 -33.39
CA SER A 749 -26.60 0.79 -33.45
C SER A 749 -27.11 -0.17 -32.38
N VAL A 750 -28.42 -0.14 -32.09
CA VAL A 750 -29.07 -1.05 -31.12
C VAL A 750 -29.71 -2.23 -31.84
N GLU A 751 -29.46 -3.43 -31.36
CA GLU A 751 -30.19 -4.65 -31.72
C GLU A 751 -31.11 -5.07 -30.56
N ASN A 752 -32.36 -5.44 -30.89
CA ASN A 752 -33.45 -5.76 -29.96
C ASN A 752 -33.84 -4.59 -29.03
N PRO A 753 -34.30 -3.43 -29.57
CA PRO A 753 -34.58 -2.23 -28.78
C PRO A 753 -35.89 -2.26 -27.97
N ILE A 754 -36.77 -3.23 -28.18
CA ILE A 754 -38.13 -3.28 -27.59
C ILE A 754 -38.14 -4.21 -26.39
N PHE A 755 -38.71 -3.74 -25.28
CA PHE A 755 -38.75 -4.45 -24.00
C PHE A 755 -40.15 -4.56 -23.43
N ASP A 756 -40.35 -5.63 -22.67
CA ASP A 756 -41.48 -5.88 -21.77
C ASP A 756 -40.86 -6.49 -20.51
N ILE A 757 -40.72 -5.70 -19.44
CA ILE A 757 -40.12 -6.13 -18.17
C ILE A 757 -41.19 -6.06 -17.08
N LYS A 758 -41.38 -7.19 -16.40
CA LYS A 758 -42.31 -7.33 -15.28
C LYS A 758 -41.57 -7.35 -13.96
N TYR A 759 -42.22 -6.84 -12.92
CA TYR A 759 -41.71 -6.74 -11.56
C TYR A 759 -42.78 -7.27 -10.60
N GLU A 760 -42.51 -8.38 -9.93
CA GLU A 760 -43.45 -9.03 -9.01
C GLU A 760 -43.15 -8.64 -7.56
N SER A 761 -44.16 -8.11 -6.84
CA SER A 761 -44.04 -7.73 -5.43
C SER A 761 -45.41 -7.49 -4.79
N THR A 762 -45.53 -7.83 -3.51
CA THR A 762 -46.70 -7.53 -2.66
C THR A 762 -46.64 -6.17 -1.95
N ASP A 763 -45.46 -5.55 -1.88
CA ASP A 763 -45.17 -4.51 -0.89
C ASP A 763 -45.30 -3.08 -1.44
N HIS A 764 -45.85 -2.93 -2.65
CA HIS A 764 -45.95 -1.66 -3.38
C HIS A 764 -47.37 -1.06 -3.38
N ALA A 765 -48.29 -1.62 -2.58
CA ALA A 765 -49.69 -1.17 -2.53
C ALA A 765 -49.88 0.27 -2.00
N ALA A 766 -48.85 0.86 -1.39
CA ALA A 766 -48.83 2.25 -0.91
C ALA A 766 -48.37 3.26 -1.98
N GLY A 767 -47.90 2.80 -3.14
CA GLY A 767 -47.19 3.61 -4.13
C GLY A 767 -45.68 3.34 -4.12
N ALA A 768 -44.95 4.14 -4.92
CA ALA A 768 -43.49 4.07 -5.02
C ALA A 768 -42.86 5.45 -4.73
N ILE A 769 -41.64 5.43 -4.18
CA ILE A 769 -40.78 6.62 -4.05
C ILE A 769 -39.79 6.74 -5.21
N MET A 770 -39.49 5.62 -5.87
CA MET A 770 -38.63 5.52 -7.05
C MET A 770 -39.18 4.44 -7.98
N THR A 771 -39.34 4.75 -9.26
CA THR A 771 -39.66 3.82 -10.35
C THR A 771 -38.96 4.30 -11.63
N PHE A 772 -38.09 3.49 -12.20
CA PHE A 772 -37.38 3.78 -13.44
C PHE A 772 -36.80 2.53 -14.09
N VAL A 773 -36.51 2.61 -15.39
CA VAL A 773 -35.61 1.64 -16.04
C VAL A 773 -34.20 2.20 -15.97
N GLN A 774 -33.22 1.40 -15.54
CA GLN A 774 -31.81 1.75 -15.51
C GLN A 774 -31.01 0.84 -16.45
N VAL A 775 -30.07 1.41 -17.20
CA VAL A 775 -29.05 0.67 -17.96
C VAL A 775 -27.68 1.12 -17.48
N ASP A 776 -26.91 0.20 -16.90
CA ASP A 776 -25.62 0.53 -16.32
C ASP A 776 -24.55 0.80 -17.38
N ASP A 777 -23.59 1.66 -17.03
CA ASP A 777 -22.40 2.06 -17.79
C ASP A 777 -22.61 2.73 -19.17
N ILE A 778 -23.78 2.60 -19.81
CA ILE A 778 -23.99 3.05 -21.19
C ILE A 778 -24.01 4.58 -21.35
N PHE A 779 -24.39 5.33 -20.32
CA PHE A 779 -24.48 6.80 -20.39
C PHE A 779 -23.11 7.45 -20.59
N GLN A 780 -22.04 6.80 -20.12
CA GLN A 780 -20.68 7.28 -20.33
C GLN A 780 -20.26 7.28 -21.81
N TYR A 781 -20.90 6.46 -22.66
CA TYR A 781 -20.69 6.42 -24.11
C TYR A 781 -21.73 7.25 -24.86
N PHE A 782 -23.00 7.15 -24.42
CA PHE A 782 -24.16 7.68 -25.12
C PHE A 782 -25.02 8.59 -24.21
N PRO A 783 -24.50 9.77 -23.80
CA PRO A 783 -25.19 10.66 -22.84
C PRO A 783 -26.42 11.39 -23.43
N LYS A 784 -26.69 11.17 -24.72
CA LYS A 784 -27.86 11.68 -25.45
C LYS A 784 -28.68 10.55 -26.07
N MET A 785 -28.58 9.35 -25.49
CA MET A 785 -29.45 8.22 -25.77
C MET A 785 -30.90 8.54 -25.41
N HIS A 786 -31.85 7.96 -26.13
CA HIS A 786 -33.28 8.17 -25.90
C HIS A 786 -34.07 6.85 -25.94
N ALA A 787 -34.93 6.66 -24.94
CA ALA A 787 -35.95 5.62 -24.93
C ALA A 787 -37.35 6.22 -24.67
N GLU A 788 -38.38 5.60 -25.21
CA GLU A 788 -39.79 5.98 -25.01
C GLU A 788 -40.49 4.91 -24.16
N LEU A 789 -41.34 5.35 -23.23
CA LEU A 789 -42.25 4.45 -22.49
C LEU A 789 -43.45 4.13 -23.38
N ASP A 790 -43.53 2.89 -23.87
CA ASP A 790 -44.64 2.44 -24.70
C ASP A 790 -45.90 2.24 -23.85
N ASN A 791 -45.81 1.42 -22.79
CA ASN A 791 -46.94 1.06 -21.94
C ASN A 791 -46.51 0.79 -20.48
N LEU A 792 -47.42 1.09 -19.55
CA LEU A 792 -47.32 0.71 -18.14
C LEU A 792 -48.60 -0.02 -17.74
N TYR A 793 -48.49 -1.15 -17.05
CA TYR A 793 -49.61 -1.86 -16.43
C TYR A 793 -49.33 -2.10 -14.95
N LEU A 794 -50.38 -1.99 -14.14
CA LEU A 794 -50.37 -2.26 -12.70
C LEU A 794 -51.45 -3.29 -12.42
N ASP A 795 -51.08 -4.42 -11.81
CA ASP A 795 -51.95 -5.60 -11.61
C ASP A 795 -52.71 -6.02 -12.90
N GLY A 796 -52.02 -5.98 -14.05
CA GLY A 796 -52.57 -6.31 -15.37
C GLY A 796 -53.52 -5.27 -15.99
N THR A 797 -53.68 -4.09 -15.35
CA THR A 797 -54.49 -2.99 -15.88
C THR A 797 -53.59 -1.91 -16.49
N LYS A 798 -53.80 -1.60 -17.77
CA LYS A 798 -53.06 -0.54 -18.48
C LYS A 798 -53.33 0.83 -17.87
N VAL A 799 -52.27 1.54 -17.51
CA VAL A 799 -52.31 2.93 -17.06
C VAL A 799 -52.54 3.84 -18.27
N THR A 800 -53.46 4.80 -18.14
CA THR A 800 -53.87 5.69 -19.25
C THR A 800 -54.08 7.11 -18.73
N GLY A 801 -53.94 8.11 -19.61
CA GLY A 801 -54.13 9.52 -19.26
C GLY A 801 -52.96 10.15 -18.47
N TYR A 802 -51.81 9.48 -18.41
CA TYR A 802 -50.58 10.03 -17.86
C TYR A 802 -49.93 11.04 -18.83
N ASP A 803 -49.11 11.94 -18.29
CA ASP A 803 -48.38 12.95 -19.05
C ASP A 803 -47.02 12.41 -19.49
N ALA A 804 -46.97 11.78 -20.67
CA ALA A 804 -45.76 11.16 -21.21
C ALA A 804 -44.56 12.12 -21.32
N THR A 805 -44.80 13.44 -21.43
CA THR A 805 -43.71 14.45 -21.50
C THR A 805 -42.92 14.60 -20.21
N LYS A 806 -43.37 13.97 -19.11
CA LYS A 806 -42.69 13.91 -17.81
C LYS A 806 -41.98 12.59 -17.55
N VAL A 807 -42.07 11.61 -18.45
CA VAL A 807 -41.13 10.48 -18.47
C VAL A 807 -39.90 10.97 -19.22
N ILE A 808 -38.73 10.92 -18.58
CA ILE A 808 -37.53 11.61 -19.06
C ILE A 808 -36.28 10.74 -19.02
N ASP A 809 -35.44 10.90 -20.04
CA ASP A 809 -34.06 10.42 -20.02
C ASP A 809 -33.24 11.21 -18.99
N THR A 810 -32.50 10.50 -18.13
CA THR A 810 -31.57 11.07 -17.16
C THR A 810 -30.44 10.09 -16.90
N ASN A 811 -29.53 10.41 -15.98
CA ASN A 811 -28.46 9.53 -15.55
C ASN A 811 -28.28 9.51 -14.03
N ASP A 812 -27.52 8.53 -13.57
CA ASP A 812 -26.92 8.48 -12.24
C ASP A 812 -25.50 7.92 -12.38
N GLY A 813 -24.50 8.80 -12.23
CA GLY A 813 -23.15 8.53 -12.71
C GLY A 813 -23.14 8.12 -14.18
N ASN A 814 -22.62 6.93 -14.46
CA ASN A 814 -22.52 6.33 -15.80
C ASN A 814 -23.75 5.49 -16.20
N SER A 815 -24.72 5.29 -15.32
CA SER A 815 -25.95 4.57 -15.64
C SER A 815 -26.97 5.51 -16.29
N TYR A 816 -27.53 5.10 -17.43
CA TYR A 816 -28.68 5.75 -18.06
C TYR A 816 -29.96 5.37 -17.30
N ARG A 817 -30.93 6.29 -17.23
CA ARG A 817 -32.26 6.05 -16.67
C ARG A 817 -33.38 6.61 -17.57
N LEU A 818 -34.39 5.79 -17.83
CA LEU A 818 -35.72 6.25 -18.23
C LEU A 818 -36.55 6.43 -16.96
N GLU A 819 -36.69 7.67 -16.49
CA GLU A 819 -37.24 7.97 -15.17
C GLU A 819 -38.75 8.22 -15.23
N LEU A 820 -39.53 7.38 -14.54
CA LEU A 820 -40.99 7.50 -14.40
C LEU A 820 -41.34 8.29 -13.13
N TRP A 821 -40.66 8.00 -12.02
CA TRP A 821 -40.67 8.79 -10.78
C TRP A 821 -39.41 8.54 -9.96
N ASN A 822 -38.87 9.57 -9.31
CA ASN A 822 -37.77 9.44 -8.37
C ASN A 822 -37.75 10.64 -7.42
N CYS A 823 -38.05 10.42 -6.14
CA CYS A 823 -38.01 11.48 -5.14
C CYS A 823 -36.60 11.99 -4.76
N TYR A 824 -35.56 11.47 -5.43
CA TYR A 824 -34.19 11.97 -5.38
C TYR A 824 -33.62 12.29 -6.78
N GLY A 825 -34.45 12.17 -7.83
CA GLY A 825 -34.06 12.35 -9.24
C GLY A 825 -34.69 13.57 -9.90
N LYS A 826 -34.61 13.63 -11.24
CA LYS A 826 -35.06 14.78 -12.04
C LYS A 826 -36.58 14.96 -12.03
N THR A 827 -37.32 13.86 -12.00
CA THR A 827 -38.80 13.86 -11.96
C THR A 827 -39.37 14.49 -10.68
N LYS A 828 -38.59 14.61 -9.60
CA LYS A 828 -38.98 15.43 -8.43
C LYS A 828 -39.15 16.90 -8.79
N ASP A 829 -38.25 17.43 -9.62
CA ASP A 829 -38.23 18.84 -10.01
C ASP A 829 -39.19 19.12 -11.18
N THR A 830 -39.31 18.20 -12.14
CA THR A 830 -40.19 18.34 -13.32
C THR A 830 -41.63 17.84 -13.08
N GLY A 831 -41.85 17.11 -11.99
CA GLY A 831 -43.11 16.43 -11.68
C GLY A 831 -43.21 15.03 -12.30
N CYS A 832 -44.08 14.21 -11.71
CA CYS A 832 -44.37 12.85 -12.19
C CYS A 832 -45.35 12.85 -13.37
N ALA A 833 -45.19 11.91 -14.30
CA ALA A 833 -46.15 11.65 -15.38
C ALA A 833 -47.50 11.13 -14.87
N PHE A 834 -47.51 10.38 -13.76
CA PHE A 834 -48.64 9.55 -13.33
C PHE A 834 -49.51 10.14 -12.23
N GLY A 835 -49.06 11.19 -11.53
CA GLY A 835 -49.75 11.70 -10.35
C GLY A 835 -49.06 12.89 -9.68
N THR A 836 -49.54 13.26 -8.50
CA THR A 836 -48.91 14.29 -7.63
C THR A 836 -48.41 13.62 -6.36
N PRO A 837 -47.15 13.83 -5.93
CA PRO A 837 -46.59 13.09 -4.81
C PRO A 837 -47.21 13.51 -3.47
N GLU A 838 -47.53 12.51 -2.63
CA GLU A 838 -47.94 12.70 -1.24
C GLU A 838 -46.72 12.46 -0.34
N GLY A 839 -46.05 13.55 0.04
CA GLY A 839 -44.68 13.46 0.55
C GLY A 839 -43.73 13.16 -0.61
N ASP A 840 -42.97 12.07 -0.52
CA ASP A 840 -42.09 11.58 -1.58
C ASP A 840 -42.74 10.46 -2.44
N VAL A 841 -44.00 10.09 -2.16
CA VAL A 841 -44.66 8.89 -2.72
C VAL A 841 -45.64 9.22 -3.83
N ILE A 842 -45.54 8.54 -4.98
CA ILE A 842 -46.59 8.53 -6.02
C ILE A 842 -47.47 7.30 -5.79
N LYS A 843 -48.74 7.53 -5.42
CA LYS A 843 -49.72 6.47 -5.12
C LYS A 843 -50.23 5.79 -6.38
N GLU A 844 -50.23 6.52 -7.49
CA GLU A 844 -50.66 6.09 -8.81
C GLU A 844 -49.71 5.07 -9.47
N LEU A 845 -48.52 4.87 -8.89
CA LEU A 845 -47.57 3.80 -9.25
C LEU A 845 -47.70 2.57 -8.32
N GLY A 846 -48.72 2.52 -7.45
CA GLY A 846 -48.92 1.42 -6.51
C GLY A 846 -49.61 0.20 -7.14
N PHE A 847 -49.11 -0.99 -6.80
CA PHE A 847 -49.62 -2.29 -7.26
C PHE A 847 -49.55 -3.35 -6.15
N ARG A 848 -50.29 -4.45 -6.30
CA ARG A 848 -50.43 -5.51 -5.27
C ARG A 848 -49.71 -6.80 -5.58
N ASN A 849 -49.43 -7.08 -6.85
CA ASN A 849 -48.78 -8.33 -7.28
C ASN A 849 -47.73 -8.05 -8.34
N ILE A 850 -48.04 -7.24 -9.36
CA ILE A 850 -47.18 -7.06 -10.54
C ILE A 850 -47.26 -5.65 -11.13
N MET A 851 -46.10 -5.13 -11.53
CA MET A 851 -45.94 -4.00 -12.45
C MET A 851 -45.32 -4.52 -13.75
N GLU A 852 -45.72 -3.97 -14.89
CA GLU A 852 -45.28 -4.37 -16.23
C GLU A 852 -44.98 -3.11 -17.03
N VAL A 853 -43.74 -2.97 -17.51
CA VAL A 853 -43.24 -1.80 -18.22
C VAL A 853 -42.77 -2.22 -19.61
N GLU A 854 -43.48 -1.75 -20.63
CA GLU A 854 -43.07 -1.85 -22.03
C GLU A 854 -42.37 -0.54 -22.42
N PHE A 855 -41.18 -0.62 -23.02
CA PHE A 855 -40.43 0.56 -23.48
C PHE A 855 -39.51 0.22 -24.67
N THR A 856 -39.20 1.23 -25.48
CA THR A 856 -38.41 1.09 -26.71
C THR A 856 -37.21 2.04 -26.71
N ILE A 857 -36.01 1.51 -26.95
CA ILE A 857 -34.79 2.29 -27.14
C ILE A 857 -34.73 2.77 -28.59
N HIS A 858 -34.94 4.07 -28.83
CA HIS A 858 -35.03 4.61 -30.19
C HIS A 858 -33.67 4.93 -30.82
N SER A 859 -32.72 5.46 -30.05
CA SER A 859 -31.44 5.93 -30.58
C SER A 859 -30.36 6.03 -29.52
N LEU A 860 -29.10 5.79 -29.91
CA LEU A 860 -27.92 5.99 -29.06
C LEU A 860 -27.47 7.45 -29.03
N PHE A 861 -27.73 8.19 -30.11
CA PHE A 861 -27.42 9.62 -30.21
C PHE A 861 -28.69 10.42 -30.47
N ALA A 862 -28.73 11.66 -29.96
CA ALA A 862 -29.82 12.59 -30.20
C ALA A 862 -30.17 12.70 -31.68
N VAL A 863 -31.48 12.57 -31.98
CA VAL A 863 -32.05 12.85 -33.29
C VAL A 863 -32.56 14.29 -33.28
N PRO A 864 -31.87 15.26 -33.91
CA PRO A 864 -32.33 16.64 -33.96
C PRO A 864 -33.60 16.78 -34.79
N GLN A 865 -34.52 17.64 -34.33
CA GLN A 865 -35.55 18.21 -35.19
C GLN A 865 -34.94 19.43 -35.90
N TRP A 866 -35.04 19.50 -37.22
CA TRP A 866 -34.36 20.52 -38.03
C TRP A 866 -35.08 21.87 -38.05
#